data_AF-A0A942GZH7-F1
#
_entry.id   AF-A0A942GZH7-F1
#
_cell.length_a   1.000
_cell.length_b   1.000
_cell.length_c   1.000
_cell.angle_alpha   90.00
_cell.angle_beta   90.00
_cell.angle_gamma   90.00
#
_symmetry.space_group_name_H-M   'P 1'
#
loop_
_entity.id
_entity.type
_entity.pdbx_description
1 polymer ?
#
loop_
_entity_poly.entity_id
_entity_poly.type
_entity_poly.pdbx_seq_one_letter_code
_entity_poly.pdbx_strand_id
1 'polypeptide(L)'
;MRLNRYNLRRRGTTLIELLVVIVIFLAGILAVVQIFPGGFKILTDRSDLAAATSLAGGEMNRLKARPDLLPEAILPIQYTALGAGVYRIDIDSNRDPEDLNFGSNVTAVNAAGNAEDAAANDLGKWQYQQGANVTRLVIGEGGLIPAPVGTPQIPVGSRRTLQFAPILVSPNYGFVPVGAAAPVPVLVYGPDMLRQLTAPPAGPVESYEYFLENAGSNAARISLPTYTTPIQYRLRLTYYQNSGGNVIPRDRILVLTIPAGTLGGYFSVNLSTFLGAGTFLGLSADSLQVARLFTDRTGAAFSADNPYEFRLLSPQVGTIEFNPVGYQYQEVRSDGRRSALVARVDYVVYDWRVLRTEFRIPTAAEKVQRLPIRNLKVGGQKEVDGSSFTGLGFTVPNGAGGFSNAADFALVDVETGGVYVYNPTNPADPAPPANSINDFYVNPTQSSYSVDKSQGIIRFFDFDRNDANGIQLLLALPGAPAPVVVNAEGRTVRALYMGRKEWSMQVYKASESYRFSVTAPVAQSAYVGGTAAAYGFAPVAGETPASATRIYFPNCDVRRQVVIDQIYYRRAGDTLPRVLEGVRIKLDRTDALGPYADIRDIDPLATTFDFTSYGYAVKGVRGASVNVRAMFNPEVIRLNLGTATNYQQVVDWTRTMRRSNNESFLQRGTN
;
A
#
# COMPACT_ATOMS: atom_id res chain seq x y z
N MET A 1 -31.64 88.62 -11.66
CA MET A 1 -31.80 87.20 -12.02
C MET A 1 -30.62 86.40 -11.47
N ARG A 2 -30.78 85.71 -10.34
CA ARG A 2 -29.79 84.74 -9.81
C ARG A 2 -30.54 83.66 -9.03
N LEU A 3 -30.62 82.47 -9.63
CA LEU A 3 -31.00 81.21 -8.98
C LEU A 3 -29.94 80.85 -7.95
N ASN A 4 -30.32 80.63 -6.69
CA ASN A 4 -29.47 79.95 -5.72
C ASN A 4 -30.04 78.55 -5.44
N ARG A 5 -29.21 77.56 -5.78
CA ARG A 5 -29.46 76.12 -5.76
C ARG A 5 -29.61 75.62 -4.31
N TYR A 6 -30.56 74.72 -4.09
CA TYR A 6 -30.63 73.91 -2.87
C TYR A 6 -29.40 73.00 -2.77
N ASN A 7 -28.53 73.26 -1.79
CA ASN A 7 -27.47 72.34 -1.38
C ASN A 7 -28.07 71.21 -0.54
N LEU A 8 -28.27 70.04 -1.14
CA LEU A 8 -28.43 68.78 -0.42
C LEU A 8 -27.13 68.49 0.35
N ARG A 9 -27.13 68.76 1.65
CA ARG A 9 -26.07 68.33 2.56
C ARG A 9 -26.02 66.81 2.58
N ARG A 10 -25.00 66.22 1.95
CA ARG A 10 -24.56 64.85 2.24
C ARG A 10 -24.16 64.80 3.72
N ARG A 11 -24.98 64.16 4.56
CA ARG A 11 -24.59 63.80 5.93
C ARG A 11 -23.54 62.70 5.83
N GLY A 12 -22.32 62.98 6.30
CA GLY A 12 -21.28 61.98 6.44
C GLY A 12 -21.63 61.02 7.57
N THR A 13 -21.57 59.72 7.30
CA THR A 13 -21.73 58.63 8.27
C THR A 13 -20.68 58.81 9.37
N THR A 14 -21.11 58.89 10.63
CA THR A 14 -20.16 59.11 11.74
C THR A 14 -19.47 57.79 12.12
N LEU A 15 -18.21 57.84 12.56
CA LEU A 15 -17.44 56.66 12.95
C LEU A 15 -18.12 55.85 14.07
N ILE A 16 -18.85 56.53 14.96
CA ILE A 16 -19.66 55.93 16.01
C ILE A 16 -20.81 55.10 15.41
N GLU A 17 -21.49 55.62 14.39
CA GLU A 17 -22.58 54.91 13.70
C GLU A 17 -22.08 53.63 13.04
N LEU A 18 -20.89 53.69 12.42
CA LEU A 18 -20.24 52.52 11.82
C LEU A 18 -19.80 51.50 12.88
N LEU A 19 -19.30 51.95 14.04
CA LEU A 19 -18.89 51.09 15.14
C LEU A 19 -20.10 50.41 15.81
N VAL A 20 -21.20 51.13 16.01
CA VAL A 20 -22.47 50.58 16.52
C VAL A 20 -23.03 49.54 15.57
N VAL A 21 -22.99 49.79 14.25
CA VAL A 21 -23.40 48.80 13.25
C VAL A 21 -22.52 47.55 13.33
N ILE A 22 -21.19 47.69 13.42
CA ILE A 22 -20.28 46.54 13.58
C ILE A 22 -20.61 45.75 14.84
N VAL A 23 -20.84 46.40 15.99
CA VAL A 23 -21.14 45.73 17.26
C VAL A 23 -22.49 44.99 17.20
N ILE A 24 -23.53 45.61 16.66
CA ILE A 24 -24.84 44.96 16.47
C ILE A 24 -24.70 43.76 15.52
N PHE A 25 -23.91 43.90 14.46
CA PHE A 25 -23.65 42.82 13.51
C PHE A 25 -22.87 41.67 14.16
N LEU A 26 -21.86 41.98 14.98
CA LEU A 26 -21.06 41.02 15.72
C LEU A 26 -21.92 40.25 16.72
N ALA A 27 -22.75 40.95 17.50
CA ALA A 27 -23.69 40.34 18.44
C ALA A 27 -24.73 39.46 17.72
N GLY A 28 -25.25 39.91 16.58
CA GLY A 28 -26.17 39.16 15.73
C GLY A 28 -25.53 37.87 15.18
N ILE A 29 -24.31 37.94 14.65
CA ILE A 29 -23.57 36.75 14.17
C ILE A 29 -23.30 35.79 15.33
N LEU A 30 -22.88 36.29 16.50
CA LEU A 30 -22.57 35.46 17.66
C LEU A 30 -23.82 34.75 18.19
N ALA A 31 -24.97 35.44 18.22
CA ALA A 31 -26.25 34.86 18.59
C ALA A 31 -26.66 33.73 17.61
N VAL A 32 -26.51 33.94 16.29
CA VAL A 32 -26.80 32.90 15.30
C VAL A 32 -25.87 31.68 15.46
N VAL A 33 -24.58 31.90 15.72
CA VAL A 33 -23.60 30.81 15.96
C VAL A 33 -23.94 30.03 17.23
N GLN A 34 -24.43 30.69 18.28
CA GLN A 34 -24.84 30.04 19.53
C GLN A 34 -26.20 29.32 19.45
N ILE A 35 -27.13 29.82 18.63
CA ILE A 35 -28.44 29.18 18.42
C ILE A 35 -28.31 27.95 17.52
N PHE A 36 -27.40 27.97 16.54
CA PHE A 36 -27.22 26.87 15.58
C PHE A 36 -25.79 26.28 15.54
N PRO A 37 -25.19 25.87 16.67
CA PRO A 37 -23.84 25.32 16.68
C PRO A 37 -23.76 24.00 15.88
N GLY A 38 -24.84 23.22 15.88
CA GLY A 38 -24.94 21.99 15.09
C GLY A 38 -25.01 22.22 13.57
N GLY A 39 -25.57 23.33 13.12
CA GLY A 39 -25.74 23.63 11.69
C GLY A 39 -24.42 23.78 10.96
N PHE A 40 -23.46 24.50 11.56
CA PHE A 40 -22.12 24.65 11.01
C PHE A 40 -21.32 23.34 11.01
N LYS A 41 -21.44 22.51 12.07
CA LYS A 41 -20.81 21.18 12.12
C LYS A 41 -21.32 20.30 10.96
N ILE A 42 -22.63 20.28 10.69
CA ILE A 42 -23.22 19.52 9.58
C ILE A 42 -22.70 20.01 8.23
N LEU A 43 -22.56 21.32 8.02
CA LEU A 43 -22.02 21.87 6.77
C LEU A 43 -20.56 21.45 6.56
N THR A 44 -19.72 21.54 7.60
CA THR A 44 -18.32 21.08 7.51
C THR A 44 -18.24 19.57 7.28
N ASP A 45 -19.13 18.80 7.90
CA ASP A 45 -19.17 17.35 7.77
C ASP A 45 -19.58 16.93 6.36
N ARG A 46 -20.54 17.63 5.75
CA ARG A 46 -20.94 17.43 4.36
C ARG A 46 -19.86 17.85 3.38
N SER A 47 -19.16 18.97 3.63
CA SER A 47 -18.05 19.39 2.77
C SER A 47 -16.89 18.39 2.83
N ASP A 48 -16.58 17.87 4.01
CA ASP A 48 -15.57 16.84 4.19
C ASP A 48 -16.01 15.54 3.48
N LEU A 49 -17.27 15.10 3.64
CA LEU A 49 -17.75 13.91 2.95
C LEU A 49 -17.65 14.04 1.42
N ALA A 50 -17.99 15.22 0.86
CA ALA A 50 -17.81 15.49 -0.56
C ALA A 50 -16.34 15.43 -0.99
N ALA A 51 -15.42 15.97 -0.18
CA ALA A 51 -13.98 15.87 -0.41
C ALA A 51 -13.50 14.41 -0.36
N ALA A 52 -14.01 13.60 0.57
CA ALA A 52 -13.72 12.17 0.67
C ALA A 52 -14.13 11.40 -0.59
N THR A 53 -15.33 11.67 -1.11
CA THR A 53 -15.81 11.05 -2.36
C THR A 53 -14.97 11.47 -3.56
N SER A 54 -14.62 12.77 -3.67
CA SER A 54 -13.74 13.26 -4.74
C SER A 54 -12.36 12.62 -4.68
N LEU A 55 -11.78 12.49 -3.49
CA LEU A 55 -10.45 11.90 -3.30
C LEU A 55 -10.46 10.41 -3.66
N ALA A 56 -11.47 9.66 -3.22
CA ALA A 56 -11.61 8.24 -3.56
C ALA A 56 -11.87 8.02 -5.06
N GLY A 57 -12.68 8.89 -5.69
CA GLY A 57 -12.90 8.87 -7.14
C GLY A 57 -11.64 9.19 -7.94
N GLY A 58 -10.87 10.19 -7.53
CA GLY A 58 -9.60 10.56 -8.17
C GLY A 58 -8.58 9.42 -8.11
N GLU A 59 -8.40 8.81 -6.95
CA GLU A 59 -7.48 7.67 -6.78
C GLU A 59 -7.96 6.44 -7.56
N MET A 60 -9.26 6.15 -7.59
CA MET A 60 -9.82 5.07 -8.42
C MET A 60 -9.53 5.29 -9.92
N ASN A 61 -9.74 6.50 -10.42
CA ASN A 61 -9.47 6.83 -11.83
C ASN A 61 -7.98 6.71 -12.16
N ARG A 62 -7.10 7.11 -11.23
CA ARG A 62 -5.64 6.95 -11.36
C ARG A 62 -5.24 5.49 -11.49
N LEU A 63 -5.82 4.61 -10.66
CA LEU A 63 -5.55 3.17 -10.71
C LEU A 63 -6.10 2.53 -11.99
N LYS A 64 -7.28 2.96 -12.47
CA LYS A 64 -7.84 2.52 -13.76
C LYS A 64 -6.99 2.90 -14.96
N ALA A 65 -6.29 4.03 -14.90
CA ALA A 65 -5.41 4.48 -15.97
C ALA A 65 -4.09 3.68 -16.07
N ARG A 66 -3.76 2.85 -15.06
CA ARG A 66 -2.51 2.07 -14.99
C ARG A 66 -2.76 0.62 -14.54
N PRO A 67 -3.59 -0.17 -15.25
CA PRO A 67 -3.95 -1.52 -14.83
C PRO A 67 -2.77 -2.50 -14.79
N ASP A 68 -1.75 -2.29 -15.65
CA ASP A 68 -0.57 -3.16 -15.74
C ASP A 68 0.36 -3.01 -14.53
N LEU A 69 0.29 -1.85 -13.85
CA LEU A 69 1.09 -1.55 -12.67
C LEU A 69 0.35 -1.86 -11.36
N LEU A 70 -0.82 -2.51 -11.44
CA LEU A 70 -1.51 -2.96 -10.25
C LEU A 70 -0.72 -4.09 -9.58
N PRO A 71 -0.70 -4.13 -8.24
CA PRO A 71 -0.08 -5.22 -7.50
C PRO A 71 -0.87 -6.51 -7.67
N GLU A 72 -0.28 -7.65 -7.32
CA GLU A 72 -0.98 -8.93 -7.29
C GLU A 72 -2.07 -8.94 -6.21
N ALA A 73 -1.76 -8.40 -5.04
CA ALA A 73 -2.69 -8.29 -3.92
C ALA A 73 -2.28 -7.14 -2.98
N ILE A 74 -3.23 -6.64 -2.20
CA ILE A 74 -2.95 -5.73 -1.07
C ILE A 74 -3.55 -6.36 0.18
N LEU A 75 -2.69 -6.88 1.05
CA LEU A 75 -3.10 -7.68 2.20
C LEU A 75 -2.90 -6.91 3.52
N PRO A 76 -3.80 -7.10 4.50
CA PRO A 76 -3.56 -6.62 5.86
C PRO A 76 -2.41 -7.40 6.51
N ILE A 77 -1.65 -6.73 7.36
CA ILE A 77 -0.58 -7.34 8.15
C ILE A 77 -0.73 -7.04 9.64
N GLN A 78 -0.04 -7.82 10.45
CA GLN A 78 0.19 -7.59 11.86
C GLN A 78 1.68 -7.69 12.20
N TYR A 79 2.10 -6.98 13.25
CA TYR A 79 3.47 -6.99 13.73
C TYR A 79 3.64 -7.97 14.89
N THR A 80 4.52 -8.95 14.74
CA THR A 80 4.84 -9.91 15.80
C THR A 80 6.21 -9.59 16.36
N ALA A 81 6.31 -9.30 17.66
CA ALA A 81 7.58 -9.08 18.32
C ALA A 81 8.43 -10.37 18.33
N LEU A 82 9.71 -10.25 17.94
CA LEU A 82 10.69 -11.35 17.99
C LEU A 82 11.68 -11.21 19.17
N GLY A 83 11.56 -10.14 19.98
CA GLY A 83 12.51 -9.75 21.01
C GLY A 83 13.46 -8.63 20.55
N ALA A 84 14.11 -7.96 21.51
CA ALA A 84 15.08 -6.87 21.28
C ALA A 84 14.59 -5.72 20.37
N GLY A 85 13.29 -5.43 20.35
CA GLY A 85 12.71 -4.36 19.53
C GLY A 85 12.65 -4.64 18.02
N VAL A 86 12.80 -5.92 17.62
CA VAL A 86 12.66 -6.39 16.24
C VAL A 86 11.26 -6.96 16.02
N TYR A 87 10.60 -6.51 14.97
CA TYR A 87 9.23 -6.91 14.63
C TYR A 87 9.19 -7.62 13.27
N ARG A 88 8.58 -8.79 13.28
CA ARG A 88 8.26 -9.55 12.06
C ARG A 88 6.91 -9.12 11.52
N ILE A 89 6.80 -9.14 10.20
CA ILE A 89 5.55 -8.92 9.48
C ILE A 89 4.88 -10.27 9.22
N ASP A 90 3.67 -10.46 9.73
CA ASP A 90 2.83 -11.62 9.46
C ASP A 90 1.54 -11.16 8.73
N ILE A 91 1.09 -11.93 7.74
CA ILE A 91 -0.15 -11.65 7.01
C ILE A 91 -1.34 -11.99 7.91
N ASP A 92 -2.31 -11.09 8.01
CA ASP A 92 -3.53 -11.30 8.81
C ASP A 92 -4.72 -11.69 7.91
N SER A 93 -4.72 -12.93 7.42
CA SER A 93 -5.74 -13.44 6.48
C SER A 93 -7.16 -13.49 7.06
N ASN A 94 -7.29 -13.47 8.39
CA ASN A 94 -8.56 -13.55 9.09
C ASN A 94 -9.23 -12.19 9.28
N ARG A 95 -8.54 -11.10 8.95
CA ARG A 95 -9.03 -9.75 9.16
C ARG A 95 -10.00 -9.29 8.08
N ASP A 96 -11.22 -8.93 8.48
CA ASP A 96 -12.20 -8.31 7.59
C ASP A 96 -11.69 -6.93 7.09
N PRO A 97 -11.79 -6.62 5.78
CA PRO A 97 -11.49 -5.29 5.24
C PRO A 97 -12.22 -4.11 5.89
N GLU A 98 -13.36 -4.34 6.54
CA GLU A 98 -14.13 -3.33 7.28
C GLU A 98 -13.75 -3.27 8.76
N ASP A 99 -12.94 -4.21 9.25
CA ASP A 99 -12.41 -4.17 10.60
C ASP A 99 -11.25 -3.18 10.70
N LEU A 100 -11.59 -2.02 11.24
CA LEU A 100 -10.68 -0.93 11.49
C LEU A 100 -9.98 -1.05 12.83
N ASN A 101 -10.33 -2.03 13.67
CA ASN A 101 -9.80 -2.14 15.02
C ASN A 101 -8.32 -2.57 15.03
N PHE A 102 -7.73 -2.79 16.20
CA PHE A 102 -6.41 -3.41 16.26
C PHE A 102 -6.40 -4.84 15.70
N GLY A 103 -5.24 -5.27 15.19
CA GLY A 103 -4.99 -6.67 14.87
C GLY A 103 -5.06 -7.55 16.12
N SER A 104 -5.22 -8.86 15.90
CA SER A 104 -5.43 -9.86 16.97
C SER A 104 -4.31 -9.94 18.03
N ASN A 105 -3.15 -9.38 17.72
CA ASN A 105 -1.94 -9.36 18.53
C ASN A 105 -1.87 -8.20 19.55
N VAL A 106 -2.62 -7.11 19.35
CA VAL A 106 -2.58 -5.94 20.24
C VAL A 106 -3.62 -6.09 21.35
N THR A 107 -3.19 -5.91 22.59
CA THR A 107 -4.07 -6.04 23.77
C THR A 107 -4.18 -4.76 24.59
N ALA A 108 -3.24 -3.81 24.43
CA ALA A 108 -3.22 -2.58 25.20
C ALA A 108 -2.61 -1.39 24.43
N VAL A 109 -2.81 -0.16 24.93
CA VAL A 109 -2.18 1.07 24.42
C VAL A 109 -1.63 1.89 25.58
N ASN A 110 -0.33 2.14 25.63
CA ASN A 110 0.25 2.90 26.73
C ASN A 110 0.06 4.43 26.60
N ALA A 111 0.42 5.15 27.66
CA ALA A 111 0.29 6.62 27.73
C ALA A 111 1.14 7.36 26.69
N ALA A 112 2.21 6.73 26.18
CA ALA A 112 3.02 7.28 25.10
C ALA A 112 2.38 7.08 23.72
N GLY A 113 1.24 6.39 23.64
CA GLY A 113 0.56 6.09 22.38
C GLY A 113 1.17 4.92 21.62
N ASN A 114 1.89 4.02 22.29
CA ASN A 114 2.37 2.80 21.66
C ASN A 114 1.36 1.66 21.94
N ALA A 115 1.09 0.86 20.91
CA ALA A 115 0.31 -0.36 21.02
C ALA A 115 1.18 -1.47 21.61
N GLU A 116 0.60 -2.32 22.45
CA GLU A 116 1.31 -3.37 23.18
C GLU A 116 0.64 -4.73 22.98
N ASP A 117 1.45 -5.79 22.85
CA ASP A 117 0.96 -7.17 22.83
C ASP A 117 0.63 -7.69 24.24
N ALA A 118 0.16 -8.94 24.34
CA ALA A 118 -0.18 -9.57 25.62
C ALA A 118 1.02 -9.70 26.58
N ALA A 119 2.25 -9.64 26.07
CA ALA A 119 3.48 -9.67 26.84
C ALA A 119 4.03 -8.26 27.13
N ALA A 120 3.25 -7.21 26.86
CA ALA A 120 3.63 -5.81 27.00
C ALA A 120 4.85 -5.40 26.14
N ASN A 121 5.09 -6.10 25.03
CA ASN A 121 6.06 -5.63 24.04
C ASN A 121 5.47 -4.42 23.30
N ASP A 122 6.24 -3.34 23.22
CA ASP A 122 5.93 -2.19 22.38
C ASP A 122 5.86 -2.65 20.90
N LEU A 123 4.75 -2.45 20.20
CA LEU A 123 4.60 -2.80 18.79
C LEU A 123 4.69 -1.57 17.88
N GLY A 124 5.02 -0.41 18.44
CA GLY A 124 5.02 0.89 17.78
C GLY A 124 3.76 1.71 18.04
N LYS A 125 3.72 2.91 17.44
CA LYS A 125 2.60 3.84 17.61
C LYS A 125 1.27 3.23 17.17
N TRP A 126 0.22 3.39 17.99
CA TRP A 126 -1.10 2.83 17.70
C TRP A 126 -1.66 3.32 16.37
N GLN A 127 -1.29 4.55 15.96
CA GLN A 127 -1.73 5.15 14.71
C GLN A 127 -1.33 4.36 13.47
N TYR A 128 -0.29 3.50 13.53
CA TYR A 128 0.12 2.66 12.40
C TYR A 128 -0.53 1.27 12.39
N GLN A 129 -1.37 0.93 13.37
CA GLN A 129 -1.88 -0.44 13.53
C GLN A 129 -3.39 -0.56 13.37
N GLN A 130 -4.09 0.55 13.17
CA GLN A 130 -5.56 0.56 13.12
C GLN A 130 -6.13 1.77 12.37
N GLY A 131 -7.45 1.79 12.28
CA GLY A 131 -8.25 2.95 11.93
C GLY A 131 -7.90 3.47 10.55
N ALA A 132 -7.49 4.73 10.51
CA ALA A 132 -7.09 5.41 9.29
C ALA A 132 -5.89 4.75 8.61
N ASN A 133 -5.00 4.09 9.36
CA ASN A 133 -3.77 3.50 8.84
C ASN A 133 -3.57 2.07 9.34
N VAL A 134 -4.53 1.19 9.00
CA VAL A 134 -4.29 -0.25 9.06
C VAL A 134 -3.16 -0.56 8.09
N THR A 135 -2.01 -1.00 8.63
CA THR A 135 -0.85 -1.29 7.80
C THR A 135 -1.16 -2.43 6.82
N ARG A 136 -0.72 -2.25 5.57
CA ARG A 136 -0.95 -3.19 4.49
C ARG A 136 0.35 -3.47 3.75
N LEU A 137 0.48 -4.73 3.36
CA LEU A 137 1.52 -5.23 2.49
C LEU A 137 1.01 -5.20 1.05
N VAL A 138 1.71 -4.47 0.20
CA VAL A 138 1.56 -4.52 -1.25
C VAL A 138 2.38 -5.70 -1.75
N ILE A 139 1.75 -6.62 -2.49
CA ILE A 139 2.41 -7.81 -3.03
C ILE A 139 2.52 -7.70 -4.54
N GLY A 140 3.72 -7.94 -5.06
CA GLY A 140 3.96 -8.14 -6.48
C GLY A 140 3.68 -6.93 -7.37
N GLU A 141 3.81 -5.72 -6.84
CA GLU A 141 3.74 -4.52 -7.67
C GLU A 141 4.90 -4.48 -8.65
N GLY A 142 4.62 -4.38 -9.94
CA GLY A 142 5.66 -4.30 -10.94
C GLY A 142 5.24 -4.88 -12.28
N GLY A 143 6.24 -5.20 -13.09
CA GLY A 143 6.11 -5.51 -14.50
C GLY A 143 7.47 -5.58 -15.18
N LEU A 144 7.48 -5.57 -16.51
CA LEU A 144 8.70 -5.62 -17.33
C LEU A 144 9.71 -4.57 -16.90
N ILE A 145 11.00 -4.91 -16.82
CA ILE A 145 12.03 -3.91 -16.51
C ILE A 145 11.95 -2.79 -17.57
N PRO A 146 11.84 -1.52 -17.17
CA PRO A 146 11.72 -0.42 -18.12
C PRO A 146 13.02 -0.22 -18.90
N ALA A 147 12.98 0.52 -20.00
CA ALA A 147 14.19 0.92 -20.70
C ALA A 147 15.09 1.78 -19.77
N PRO A 148 16.43 1.63 -19.84
CA PRO A 148 17.34 2.52 -19.13
C PRO A 148 17.13 3.98 -19.56
N VAL A 149 17.14 4.93 -18.62
CA VAL A 149 16.81 6.34 -18.89
C VAL A 149 17.97 7.26 -18.51
N GLY A 150 18.85 7.63 -19.44
CA GLY A 150 20.06 8.42 -19.12
C GLY A 150 20.24 9.72 -19.91
N THR A 151 20.82 10.73 -19.25
CA THR A 151 21.49 11.88 -19.87
C THR A 151 23.01 11.63 -19.90
N PRO A 152 23.80 12.26 -20.78
CA PRO A 152 25.24 12.01 -20.89
C PRO A 152 26.04 12.14 -19.58
N GLN A 153 25.57 12.94 -18.61
CA GLN A 153 26.28 13.19 -17.35
C GLN A 153 26.01 12.18 -16.22
N ILE A 154 25.00 11.29 -16.31
CA ILE A 154 24.70 10.30 -15.25
C ILE A 154 24.36 8.97 -15.95
N PRO A 155 25.18 7.90 -15.81
CA PRO A 155 24.81 6.58 -16.29
C PRO A 155 23.64 6.09 -15.42
N VAL A 156 22.43 5.98 -16.00
CA VAL A 156 21.23 5.64 -15.24
C VAL A 156 20.75 4.24 -15.57
N GLY A 157 20.35 3.49 -14.55
CA GLY A 157 19.67 2.21 -14.68
C GLY A 157 18.24 2.34 -15.19
N SER A 158 17.53 1.22 -15.21
CA SER A 158 16.10 1.20 -15.55
C SER A 158 15.28 1.64 -14.33
N ARG A 159 14.65 2.82 -14.37
CA ARG A 159 13.94 3.38 -13.21
C ARG A 159 12.45 3.06 -13.19
N ARG A 160 11.92 2.79 -11.99
CA ARG A 160 10.49 2.61 -11.72
C ARG A 160 10.09 3.30 -10.42
N THR A 161 8.96 3.99 -10.44
CA THR A 161 8.33 4.57 -9.25
C THR A 161 7.11 3.75 -8.86
N LEU A 162 7.04 3.35 -7.58
CA LEU A 162 5.93 2.60 -7.03
C LEU A 162 4.66 3.47 -6.83
N GLN A 163 3.49 2.84 -6.93
CA GLN A 163 2.18 3.48 -6.91
C GLN A 163 1.73 3.85 -5.49
N PHE A 164 2.09 3.06 -4.48
CA PHE A 164 1.59 3.21 -3.10
C PHE A 164 2.63 3.70 -2.08
N ALA A 165 3.83 4.04 -2.52
CA ALA A 165 4.83 4.71 -1.68
C ALA A 165 4.23 5.97 -1.00
N PRO A 166 4.70 6.36 0.20
CA PRO A 166 6.00 6.01 0.80
C PRO A 166 6.13 4.57 1.33
N ILE A 167 7.34 4.02 1.22
CA ILE A 167 7.69 2.71 1.76
C ILE A 167 8.04 2.84 3.25
N LEU A 168 7.53 1.93 4.09
CA LEU A 168 8.00 1.78 5.46
C LEU A 168 9.45 1.28 5.46
N VAL A 169 10.40 2.17 5.74
CA VAL A 169 11.79 1.80 5.97
C VAL A 169 12.11 2.05 7.43
N SER A 170 12.17 0.96 8.20
CA SER A 170 12.61 1.01 9.58
C SER A 170 13.56 -0.17 9.84
N PRO A 171 14.67 0.04 10.57
CA PRO A 171 15.55 -1.06 10.95
C PRO A 171 14.86 -2.08 11.87
N ASN A 172 13.72 -1.73 12.46
CA ASN A 172 13.01 -2.57 13.42
C ASN A 172 11.85 -3.35 12.78
N TYR A 173 11.37 -2.93 11.61
CA TYR A 173 10.21 -3.53 10.94
C TYR A 173 10.56 -3.94 9.52
N GLY A 174 10.29 -5.19 9.16
CA GLY A 174 10.46 -5.63 7.78
C GLY A 174 10.33 -7.12 7.59
N PHE A 175 10.70 -7.58 6.39
CA PHE A 175 10.86 -8.99 6.11
C PHE A 175 12.13 -9.46 6.79
N VAL A 176 12.06 -10.51 7.61
CA VAL A 176 13.23 -11.04 8.30
C VAL A 176 13.71 -12.28 7.55
N PRO A 177 14.82 -12.22 6.77
CA PRO A 177 15.41 -13.40 6.18
C PRO A 177 15.77 -14.42 7.25
N VAL A 178 15.66 -15.70 6.90
CA VAL A 178 16.07 -16.74 7.84
C VAL A 178 17.56 -16.60 8.13
N GLY A 179 17.91 -16.48 9.41
CA GLY A 179 19.29 -16.36 9.87
C GLY A 179 19.88 -14.95 9.75
N ALA A 180 19.09 -13.96 9.33
CA ALA A 180 19.53 -12.56 9.30
C ALA A 180 19.26 -11.85 10.64
N ALA A 181 20.19 -10.96 11.02
CA ALA A 181 20.06 -10.13 12.22
C ALA A 181 19.16 -8.89 12.01
N ALA A 182 18.90 -8.51 10.75
CA ALA A 182 18.19 -7.27 10.41
C ALA A 182 17.04 -7.52 9.42
N PRO A 183 15.89 -6.82 9.58
CA PRO A 183 14.82 -6.80 8.60
C PRO A 183 15.21 -6.10 7.30
N VAL A 184 14.63 -6.57 6.19
CA VAL A 184 14.72 -5.96 4.86
C VAL A 184 13.41 -5.21 4.58
N PRO A 185 13.44 -3.95 4.12
CA PRO A 185 12.23 -3.13 3.94
C PRO A 185 11.44 -3.45 2.66
N VAL A 186 12.12 -3.99 1.64
CA VAL A 186 11.54 -4.25 0.31
C VAL A 186 12.08 -5.56 -0.22
N LEU A 187 11.22 -6.40 -0.81
CA LEU A 187 11.64 -7.57 -1.57
C LEU A 187 11.37 -7.34 -3.05
N VAL A 188 12.42 -7.36 -3.86
CA VAL A 188 12.33 -7.31 -5.32
C VAL A 188 12.60 -8.70 -5.84
N TYR A 189 11.64 -9.29 -6.55
CA TYR A 189 11.72 -10.67 -7.01
C TYR A 189 11.31 -10.81 -8.48
N GLY A 190 11.83 -11.86 -9.10
CA GLY A 190 11.48 -12.26 -10.44
C GLY A 190 10.13 -12.96 -10.52
N PRO A 191 9.85 -13.63 -11.64
CA PRO A 191 8.67 -14.48 -11.79
C PRO A 191 8.67 -15.68 -10.85
N ASP A 192 7.48 -16.23 -10.59
CA ASP A 192 7.33 -17.49 -9.87
C ASP A 192 8.00 -18.64 -10.63
N MET A 193 8.73 -19.47 -9.89
CA MET A 193 9.36 -20.69 -10.36
C MET A 193 8.34 -21.83 -10.46
N LEU A 194 8.61 -22.78 -11.35
CA LEU A 194 7.83 -23.99 -11.53
C LEU A 194 8.08 -24.97 -10.39
N ARG A 195 7.02 -25.52 -9.81
CA ARG A 195 7.08 -26.54 -8.77
C ARG A 195 7.12 -27.94 -9.35
N GLN A 196 8.02 -28.77 -8.83
CA GLN A 196 8.04 -30.22 -9.04
C GLN A 196 7.80 -30.95 -7.71
N LEU A 197 6.82 -31.86 -7.66
CA LEU A 197 6.48 -32.62 -6.45
C LEU A 197 7.28 -33.93 -6.35
N THR A 198 8.60 -33.84 -6.51
CA THR A 198 9.52 -34.98 -6.51
C THR A 198 10.85 -34.58 -5.88
N ALA A 199 11.75 -35.55 -5.68
CA ALA A 199 13.16 -35.26 -5.44
C ALA A 199 13.80 -34.66 -6.71
N PRO A 200 14.85 -33.81 -6.57
CA PRO A 200 15.57 -33.27 -7.71
C PRO A 200 16.25 -34.39 -8.52
N PRO A 201 16.21 -34.35 -9.87
CA PRO A 201 16.88 -35.33 -10.71
C PRO A 201 18.40 -35.17 -10.65
N ALA A 202 19.12 -36.25 -10.97
CA ALA A 202 20.54 -36.17 -11.28
C ALA A 202 20.70 -35.67 -12.73
N GLY A 203 21.02 -34.40 -12.93
CA GLY A 203 21.08 -33.84 -14.28
C GLY A 203 21.20 -32.31 -14.34
N PRO A 204 21.11 -31.71 -15.54
CA PRO A 204 21.18 -30.27 -15.73
C PRO A 204 20.03 -29.58 -14.97
N VAL A 205 20.35 -28.46 -14.33
CA VAL A 205 19.43 -27.71 -13.48
C VAL A 205 18.79 -26.60 -14.26
N GLU A 206 17.47 -26.58 -14.23
CA GLU A 206 16.69 -25.50 -14.79
C GLU A 206 16.55 -24.37 -13.77
N SER A 207 17.05 -23.18 -14.12
CA SER A 207 17.02 -22.01 -13.25
C SER A 207 15.62 -21.53 -12.83
N TYR A 208 14.58 -22.03 -13.50
CA TYR A 208 13.19 -21.65 -13.30
C TYR A 208 12.38 -22.67 -12.51
N GLU A 209 12.95 -23.79 -12.02
CA GLU A 209 12.22 -24.82 -11.30
C GLU A 209 12.75 -25.09 -9.88
N TYR A 210 11.87 -25.62 -9.02
CA TYR A 210 12.20 -26.06 -7.68
C TYR A 210 11.50 -27.36 -7.32
N PHE A 211 12.08 -28.11 -6.39
CA PHE A 211 11.60 -29.43 -5.99
C PHE A 211 11.06 -29.40 -4.57
N LEU A 212 9.91 -30.04 -4.36
CA LEU A 212 9.23 -30.13 -3.07
C LEU A 212 8.94 -31.60 -2.73
N GLU A 213 9.46 -32.05 -1.60
CA GLU A 213 9.30 -33.40 -1.08
C GLU A 213 8.49 -33.39 0.22
N ASN A 214 7.67 -34.42 0.44
CA ASN A 214 6.95 -34.68 1.71
C ASN A 214 6.13 -33.50 2.26
N ALA A 215 5.53 -32.69 1.37
CA ALA A 215 4.88 -31.42 1.70
C ALA A 215 3.86 -31.52 2.85
N GLY A 216 3.03 -32.57 2.88
CA GLY A 216 2.00 -32.76 3.90
C GLY A 216 2.49 -33.27 5.26
N SER A 217 3.80 -33.35 5.49
CA SER A 217 4.38 -33.91 6.70
C SER A 217 5.38 -32.98 7.37
N ASN A 218 5.74 -33.28 8.62
CA ASN A 218 6.77 -32.56 9.36
C ASN A 218 8.18 -32.70 8.75
N ALA A 219 8.37 -33.59 7.78
CA ALA A 219 9.60 -33.83 7.03
C ALA A 219 9.64 -33.11 5.67
N ALA A 220 8.77 -32.12 5.46
CA ALA A 220 8.74 -31.37 4.21
C ALA A 220 10.09 -30.71 3.89
N ARG A 221 10.57 -30.92 2.67
CA ARG A 221 11.87 -30.46 2.19
C ARG A 221 11.73 -29.74 0.85
N ILE A 222 12.42 -28.61 0.72
CA ILE A 222 12.51 -27.85 -0.53
C ILE A 222 13.94 -27.93 -1.07
N SER A 223 14.09 -28.10 -2.39
CA SER A 223 15.39 -28.06 -3.07
C SER A 223 15.40 -26.98 -4.15
N LEU A 224 16.41 -26.09 -4.07
CA LEU A 224 16.52 -24.90 -4.90
C LEU A 224 17.84 -24.86 -5.69
N PRO A 225 17.87 -24.30 -6.91
CA PRO A 225 19.07 -24.21 -7.72
C PRO A 225 20.22 -23.44 -7.04
N THR A 226 21.45 -23.97 -7.13
CA THR A 226 22.69 -23.35 -6.67
C THR A 226 23.48 -22.70 -7.80
N TYR A 227 24.21 -21.65 -7.45
CA TYR A 227 25.04 -20.86 -8.36
C TYR A 227 26.42 -20.63 -7.75
N THR A 228 27.34 -20.11 -8.55
CA THR A 228 28.71 -19.76 -8.13
C THR A 228 28.74 -18.62 -7.10
N THR A 229 27.66 -17.85 -6.99
CA THR A 229 27.46 -16.83 -5.96
C THR A 229 26.25 -17.19 -5.09
N PRO A 230 26.20 -16.71 -3.84
CA PRO A 230 25.01 -16.88 -3.01
C PRO A 230 23.79 -16.21 -3.66
N ILE A 231 22.64 -16.90 -3.65
CA ILE A 231 21.39 -16.38 -4.20
C ILE A 231 20.30 -16.43 -3.14
N GLN A 232 19.47 -15.40 -3.13
CA GLN A 232 18.30 -15.35 -2.26
C GLN A 232 17.05 -15.72 -3.03
N TYR A 233 16.17 -16.48 -2.39
CA TYR A 233 14.86 -16.83 -2.90
C TYR A 233 13.79 -16.36 -1.92
N ARG A 234 12.73 -15.77 -2.48
CA ARG A 234 11.49 -15.48 -1.78
C ARG A 234 10.65 -16.73 -1.80
N LEU A 235 10.34 -17.25 -0.62
CA LEU A 235 9.36 -18.31 -0.42
C LEU A 235 8.10 -17.68 0.14
N ARG A 236 6.94 -18.07 -0.37
CA ARG A 236 5.68 -17.80 0.30
C ARG A 236 4.92 -19.10 0.43
N LEU A 237 4.40 -19.37 1.61
CA LEU A 237 3.74 -20.63 1.89
C LEU A 237 2.75 -20.51 3.03
N THR A 238 1.83 -21.46 3.05
CA THR A 238 0.94 -21.75 4.16
C THR A 238 1.39 -23.04 4.82
N TYR A 239 1.64 -22.98 6.12
CA TYR A 239 2.00 -24.14 6.93
C TYR A 239 1.06 -24.34 8.10
N TYR A 240 1.05 -25.56 8.64
CA TYR A 240 0.30 -25.91 9.83
C TYR A 240 1.26 -26.11 10.99
N GLN A 241 0.92 -25.51 12.11
CA GLN A 241 1.63 -25.73 13.36
C GLN A 241 0.67 -26.14 14.46
N ASN A 242 1.13 -26.99 15.37
CA ASN A 242 0.47 -27.22 16.64
C ASN A 242 0.93 -26.17 17.65
N SER A 243 -0.02 -25.43 18.22
CA SER A 243 0.21 -24.46 19.29
C SER A 243 -0.76 -24.74 20.43
N GLY A 244 -0.25 -25.30 21.53
CA GLY A 244 -1.06 -25.63 22.71
C GLY A 244 -2.17 -26.65 22.45
N GLY A 245 -1.98 -27.59 21.53
CA GLY A 245 -2.98 -28.60 21.15
C GLY A 245 -3.88 -28.19 19.99
N ASN A 246 -3.85 -26.92 19.56
CA ASN A 246 -4.62 -26.43 18.43
C ASN A 246 -3.77 -26.43 17.15
N VAL A 247 -4.33 -26.98 16.07
CA VAL A 247 -3.74 -26.89 14.73
C VAL A 247 -4.12 -25.54 14.13
N ILE A 248 -3.13 -24.69 13.89
CA ILE A 248 -3.34 -23.33 13.38
C ILE A 248 -2.65 -23.21 12.02
N PRO A 249 -3.37 -22.82 10.95
CA PRO A 249 -2.74 -22.46 9.68
C PRO A 249 -2.03 -21.11 9.81
N ARG A 250 -0.86 -20.99 9.18
CA ARG A 250 -0.04 -19.77 9.18
C ARG A 250 0.44 -19.48 7.77
N ASP A 251 0.22 -18.26 7.32
CA ASP A 251 0.80 -17.73 6.09
C ASP A 251 2.09 -17.00 6.38
N ARG A 252 3.09 -17.22 5.52
CA ARG A 252 4.38 -16.56 5.69
C ARG A 252 5.07 -16.26 4.38
N ILE A 253 5.71 -15.11 4.34
CA ILE A 253 6.75 -14.78 3.36
C ILE A 253 8.10 -14.95 4.06
N LEU A 254 8.98 -15.72 3.45
CA LEU A 254 10.29 -16.09 3.93
C LEU A 254 11.32 -15.69 2.87
N VAL A 255 12.50 -15.29 3.31
CA VAL A 255 13.66 -15.14 2.44
C VAL A 255 14.67 -16.19 2.83
N LEU A 256 15.01 -17.05 1.87
CA LEU A 256 15.99 -18.12 2.03
C LEU A 256 17.25 -17.75 1.25
N THR A 257 18.40 -17.71 1.93
CA THR A 257 19.70 -17.52 1.28
C THR A 257 20.32 -18.87 1.02
N ILE A 258 20.60 -19.16 -0.26
CA ILE A 258 21.28 -20.36 -0.72
C ILE A 258 22.77 -20.02 -0.87
N PRO A 259 23.68 -20.79 -0.24
CA PRO A 259 25.10 -20.53 -0.33
C PRO A 259 25.61 -20.74 -1.77
N ALA A 260 26.77 -20.15 -2.07
CA ALA A 260 27.48 -20.47 -3.29
C ALA A 260 27.78 -21.97 -3.33
N GLY A 261 27.60 -22.57 -4.49
CA GLY A 261 27.80 -23.99 -4.72
C GLY A 261 28.17 -24.27 -6.17
N THR A 262 28.11 -25.54 -6.53
CA THR A 262 28.32 -25.96 -7.92
C THR A 262 27.22 -25.33 -8.78
N LEU A 263 27.61 -24.70 -9.90
CA LEU A 263 26.67 -24.20 -10.87
C LEU A 263 25.82 -25.36 -11.38
N GLY A 264 24.50 -25.23 -11.25
CA GLY A 264 23.58 -26.29 -11.63
C GLY A 264 23.58 -27.49 -10.68
N GLY A 265 23.68 -27.22 -9.37
CA GLY A 265 23.29 -28.15 -8.32
C GLY A 265 21.99 -27.73 -7.62
N TYR A 266 21.55 -28.52 -6.65
CA TYR A 266 20.45 -28.17 -5.75
C TYR A 266 20.94 -28.08 -4.30
N PHE A 267 20.44 -27.08 -3.58
CA PHE A 267 20.55 -26.98 -2.14
C PHE A 267 19.20 -27.28 -1.51
N SER A 268 19.16 -28.29 -0.66
CA SER A 268 17.92 -28.77 -0.07
C SER A 268 17.84 -28.44 1.41
N VAL A 269 16.71 -27.92 1.86
CA VAL A 269 16.48 -27.57 3.27
C VAL A 269 15.13 -28.08 3.77
N ASN A 270 15.12 -28.55 5.02
CA ASN A 270 13.90 -28.91 5.71
C ASN A 270 13.14 -27.64 6.10
N LEU A 271 11.85 -27.55 5.73
CA LEU A 271 11.05 -26.36 5.98
C LEU A 271 10.73 -26.17 7.47
N SER A 272 10.78 -27.25 8.26
CA SER A 272 10.59 -27.22 9.71
C SER A 272 11.59 -26.33 10.45
N THR A 273 12.79 -26.09 9.90
CA THR A 273 13.82 -25.25 10.52
C THR A 273 13.53 -23.76 10.45
N PHE A 274 12.56 -23.35 9.62
CA PHE A 274 12.33 -21.95 9.29
C PHE A 274 11.10 -21.35 9.99
N LEU A 275 10.46 -22.10 10.87
CA LEU A 275 9.16 -21.77 11.43
C LEU A 275 9.29 -21.34 12.90
N GLY A 276 8.40 -20.45 13.35
CA GLY A 276 8.46 -19.80 14.66
C GLY A 276 8.07 -20.74 15.82
N ALA A 277 7.60 -20.16 16.92
CA ALA A 277 7.14 -20.94 18.08
C ALA A 277 5.96 -21.87 17.72
N GLY A 278 6.13 -23.18 17.92
CA GLY A 278 5.14 -24.23 17.66
C GLY A 278 5.77 -25.49 17.05
N THR A 279 5.00 -26.58 16.94
CA THR A 279 5.45 -27.81 16.25
C THR A 279 4.94 -27.81 14.82
N PHE A 280 5.84 -27.77 13.83
CA PHE A 280 5.47 -27.88 12.41
C PHE A 280 4.87 -29.26 12.10
N LEU A 281 3.75 -29.26 11.38
CA LEU A 281 3.02 -30.47 10.99
C LEU A 281 3.14 -30.77 9.49
N GLY A 282 3.31 -29.73 8.66
CA GLY A 282 3.36 -29.82 7.21
C GLY A 282 2.99 -28.50 6.56
N LEU A 283 3.09 -28.44 5.23
CA LEU A 283 2.60 -27.33 4.42
C LEU A 283 1.50 -27.75 3.45
N SER A 284 0.69 -26.78 3.03
CA SER A 284 -0.16 -26.96 1.87
C SER A 284 0.70 -26.87 0.61
N ALA A 285 0.90 -27.98 -0.11
CA ALA A 285 1.80 -28.01 -1.27
C ALA A 285 1.47 -26.90 -2.28
N ASP A 286 0.17 -26.68 -2.55
CA ASP A 286 -0.37 -25.70 -3.51
C ASP A 286 -0.22 -24.24 -3.07
N SER A 287 0.07 -24.00 -1.79
CA SER A 287 0.35 -22.66 -1.29
C SER A 287 1.78 -22.19 -1.56
N LEU A 288 2.74 -23.09 -1.86
CA LEU A 288 4.15 -22.71 -1.99
C LEU A 288 4.43 -21.93 -3.30
N GLN A 289 4.97 -20.73 -3.15
CA GLN A 289 5.59 -19.92 -4.19
C GLN A 289 7.07 -19.80 -3.91
N VAL A 290 7.86 -19.90 -4.97
CA VAL A 290 9.29 -19.59 -4.93
C VAL A 290 9.56 -18.62 -6.06
N ALA A 291 10.28 -17.54 -5.77
CA ALA A 291 10.81 -16.64 -6.78
C ALA A 291 12.24 -16.24 -6.43
N ARG A 292 13.09 -16.09 -7.44
CA ARG A 292 14.45 -15.56 -7.26
C ARG A 292 14.39 -14.08 -6.86
N LEU A 293 15.13 -13.70 -5.84
CA LEU A 293 15.26 -12.31 -5.42
C LEU A 293 16.34 -11.58 -6.22
N PHE A 294 16.12 -10.28 -6.42
CA PHE A 294 17.14 -9.36 -6.87
C PHE A 294 18.07 -9.01 -5.71
N THR A 295 19.35 -8.83 -6.01
CA THR A 295 20.36 -8.40 -5.05
C THR A 295 20.29 -6.88 -4.90
N ASP A 296 20.17 -6.41 -3.65
CA ASP A 296 20.24 -4.99 -3.34
C ASP A 296 21.68 -4.46 -3.49
N ARG A 297 21.84 -3.43 -4.31
CA ARG A 297 23.09 -2.71 -4.59
C ARG A 297 23.00 -1.25 -4.18
N THR A 298 22.07 -0.89 -3.29
CA THR A 298 21.92 0.49 -2.80
C THR A 298 23.26 0.97 -2.22
N GLY A 299 23.81 2.04 -2.80
CA GLY A 299 25.13 2.58 -2.44
C GLY A 299 26.35 1.94 -3.13
N ALA A 300 26.17 0.94 -4.01
CA ALA A 300 27.24 0.24 -4.72
C ALA A 300 27.02 0.21 -6.24
N ALA A 301 28.07 0.05 -7.04
CA ALA A 301 27.99 -0.14 -8.50
C ALA A 301 27.18 -1.40 -8.88
N PHE A 302 26.43 -1.35 -9.99
CA PHE A 302 25.86 -2.57 -10.59
C PHE A 302 26.98 -3.45 -11.15
N SER A 303 26.77 -4.75 -11.13
CA SER A 303 27.64 -5.75 -11.76
C SER A 303 27.37 -5.82 -13.25
N ALA A 304 28.39 -6.11 -14.04
CA ALA A 304 28.26 -6.17 -15.50
C ALA A 304 27.40 -7.34 -16.00
N ASP A 305 27.34 -8.45 -15.24
CA ASP A 305 26.76 -9.71 -15.75
C ASP A 305 25.51 -10.19 -14.99
N ASN A 306 25.10 -9.50 -13.93
CA ASN A 306 23.99 -9.94 -13.08
C ASN A 306 22.71 -9.12 -13.35
N PRO A 307 21.72 -9.67 -14.08
CA PRO A 307 20.47 -8.97 -14.39
C PRO A 307 19.54 -8.82 -13.16
N TYR A 308 19.75 -9.62 -12.11
CA TYR A 308 18.95 -9.58 -10.88
C TYR A 308 19.57 -8.66 -9.83
N GLU A 309 19.77 -7.38 -10.18
CA GLU A 309 20.25 -6.37 -9.24
C GLU A 309 19.37 -5.12 -9.27
N PHE A 310 19.17 -4.51 -8.11
CA PHE A 310 18.41 -3.27 -7.97
C PHE A 310 19.06 -2.34 -6.96
N ARG A 311 18.67 -1.06 -6.99
CA ARG A 311 18.96 -0.06 -5.96
C ARG A 311 17.68 0.63 -5.55
N LEU A 312 17.50 0.82 -4.26
CA LEU A 312 16.45 1.67 -3.71
C LEU A 312 16.97 3.11 -3.65
N LEU A 313 16.61 3.92 -4.66
CA LEU A 313 17.10 5.30 -4.75
C LEU A 313 16.42 6.24 -3.75
N SER A 314 15.10 6.10 -3.59
CA SER A 314 14.33 6.88 -2.63
C SER A 314 13.16 6.05 -2.08
N PRO A 315 13.20 5.64 -0.81
CA PRO A 315 12.05 4.95 -0.19
C PRO A 315 10.83 5.85 0.01
N GLN A 316 11.03 7.16 0.14
CA GLN A 316 9.98 8.16 0.32
C GLN A 316 9.03 8.21 -0.87
N VAL A 317 9.63 8.17 -2.06
CA VAL A 317 8.92 8.20 -3.34
C VAL A 317 8.65 6.78 -3.86
N GLY A 318 9.38 5.78 -3.34
CA GLY A 318 9.35 4.42 -3.83
C GLY A 318 10.02 4.28 -5.19
N THR A 319 11.13 4.99 -5.41
CA THR A 319 11.89 4.91 -6.67
C THR A 319 12.96 3.82 -6.58
N ILE A 320 12.86 2.86 -7.50
CA ILE A 320 13.78 1.74 -7.66
C ILE A 320 14.49 1.88 -9.00
N GLU A 321 15.78 1.58 -9.01
CA GLU A 321 16.60 1.48 -10.21
C GLU A 321 17.07 0.04 -10.38
N PHE A 322 16.82 -0.55 -11.56
CA PHE A 322 17.29 -1.89 -11.92
C PHE A 322 18.56 -1.80 -12.75
N ASN A 323 19.37 -2.86 -12.70
CA ASN A 323 20.52 -3.01 -13.57
C ASN A 323 20.08 -2.93 -15.05
N PRO A 324 20.67 -2.05 -15.89
CA PRO A 324 20.38 -1.95 -17.32
C PRO A 324 20.40 -3.29 -18.06
N VAL A 325 21.27 -4.22 -17.67
CA VAL A 325 21.40 -5.54 -18.29
C VAL A 325 20.10 -6.35 -18.17
N GLY A 326 19.33 -6.12 -17.11
CA GLY A 326 18.03 -6.75 -16.90
C GLY A 326 17.00 -6.41 -17.98
N TYR A 327 17.09 -5.25 -18.65
CA TYR A 327 16.16 -4.87 -19.71
C TYR A 327 16.24 -5.79 -20.94
N GLN A 328 17.45 -6.24 -21.29
CA GLN A 328 17.69 -7.14 -22.43
C GLN A 328 17.67 -8.62 -22.04
N TYR A 329 17.63 -8.92 -20.74
CA TYR A 329 17.66 -10.29 -20.24
C TYR A 329 16.34 -11.02 -20.52
N GLN A 330 16.46 -12.27 -20.96
CA GLN A 330 15.34 -13.16 -21.18
C GLN A 330 15.50 -14.43 -20.35
N GLU A 331 14.49 -14.74 -19.55
CA GLU A 331 14.36 -16.01 -18.83
C GLU A 331 13.75 -17.07 -19.74
N VAL A 332 14.27 -18.29 -19.67
CA VAL A 332 13.63 -19.47 -20.27
C VAL A 332 12.53 -19.96 -19.35
N ARG A 333 11.37 -20.29 -19.92
CA ARG A 333 10.20 -20.82 -19.21
C ARG A 333 10.00 -22.31 -19.49
N SER A 334 9.09 -22.91 -18.73
CA SER A 334 8.73 -24.33 -18.82
C SER A 334 8.17 -24.76 -20.19
N ASP A 335 7.68 -23.81 -21.00
CA ASP A 335 7.24 -24.04 -22.37
C ASP A 335 8.38 -23.88 -23.41
N GLY A 336 9.62 -23.70 -22.94
CA GLY A 336 10.79 -23.42 -23.77
C GLY A 336 10.82 -22.01 -24.35
N ARG A 337 9.81 -21.16 -24.08
CA ARG A 337 9.79 -19.79 -24.57
C ARG A 337 10.67 -18.90 -23.72
N ARG A 338 11.23 -17.89 -24.37
CA ARG A 338 12.01 -16.83 -23.73
C ARG A 338 11.09 -15.66 -23.42
N SER A 339 11.00 -15.30 -22.14
CA SER A 339 10.23 -14.15 -21.67
C SER A 339 11.17 -13.08 -21.11
N ALA A 340 10.90 -11.81 -21.38
CA ALA A 340 11.65 -10.70 -20.80
C ALA A 340 11.59 -10.71 -19.26
N LEU A 341 12.64 -10.22 -18.61
CA LEU A 341 12.71 -10.15 -17.16
C LEU A 341 11.64 -9.22 -16.59
N VAL A 342 10.87 -9.75 -15.64
CA VAL A 342 9.84 -9.01 -14.91
C VAL A 342 10.35 -8.83 -13.48
N ALA A 343 10.23 -7.61 -12.96
CA ALA A 343 10.50 -7.32 -11.56
C ALA A 343 9.20 -7.01 -10.83
N ARG A 344 8.99 -7.72 -9.72
CA ARG A 344 7.87 -7.59 -8.79
C ARG A 344 8.39 -7.13 -7.43
N VAL A 345 7.63 -6.30 -6.74
CA VAL A 345 8.07 -5.64 -5.51
C VAL A 345 7.04 -5.85 -4.41
N ASP A 346 7.49 -6.43 -3.30
CA ASP A 346 6.74 -6.49 -2.05
C ASP A 346 7.24 -5.42 -1.10
N TYR A 347 6.31 -4.64 -0.55
CA TYR A 347 6.65 -3.59 0.39
C TYR A 347 5.45 -3.18 1.23
N VAL A 348 5.75 -2.59 2.38
CA VAL A 348 4.74 -2.09 3.31
C VAL A 348 4.60 -0.59 3.10
N VAL A 349 3.37 -0.12 3.02
CA VAL A 349 3.10 1.32 2.97
C VAL A 349 3.36 1.91 4.35
N TYR A 350 4.17 2.98 4.41
CA TYR A 350 4.52 3.65 5.66
C TYR A 350 3.29 4.16 6.43
N ASP A 351 2.46 4.96 5.75
CA ASP A 351 1.26 5.54 6.34
C ASP A 351 0.24 5.90 5.27
N TRP A 352 -0.93 5.27 5.31
CA TRP A 352 -2.08 5.56 4.45
C TRP A 352 -2.72 6.93 4.72
N ARG A 353 -2.34 7.62 5.80
CA ARG A 353 -2.70 9.03 6.05
C ARG A 353 -1.90 10.02 5.20
N VAL A 354 -0.75 9.60 4.65
CA VAL A 354 -0.04 10.39 3.63
C VAL A 354 -0.84 10.32 2.35
N LEU A 355 -1.63 11.37 2.11
CA LEU A 355 -2.43 11.52 0.92
C LEU A 355 -1.55 11.80 -0.28
N ARG A 356 -1.96 11.23 -1.41
CA ARG A 356 -1.29 11.37 -2.70
C ARG A 356 -2.24 12.08 -3.65
N THR A 357 -1.79 13.17 -4.25
CA THR A 357 -2.55 13.85 -5.30
C THR A 357 -1.64 14.10 -6.48
N GLU A 358 -1.94 13.45 -7.61
CA GLU A 358 -1.23 13.66 -8.86
C GLU A 358 -1.92 14.78 -9.67
N PHE A 359 -1.15 15.74 -10.16
CA PHE A 359 -1.61 16.81 -11.04
C PHE A 359 -0.47 17.26 -11.97
N ARG A 360 -0.81 18.01 -13.02
CA ARG A 360 0.20 18.65 -13.88
C ARG A 360 0.49 20.05 -13.36
N ILE A 361 1.77 20.41 -13.25
CA ILE A 361 2.14 21.77 -12.89
C ILE A 361 1.52 22.73 -13.92
N PRO A 362 0.84 23.79 -13.46
CA PRO A 362 0.15 24.73 -14.33
C PRO A 362 1.13 25.56 -15.16
N THR A 363 0.59 26.35 -16.09
CA THR A 363 1.40 27.20 -16.98
C THR A 363 1.93 28.42 -16.24
N ALA A 364 2.94 29.10 -16.81
CA ALA A 364 3.53 30.30 -16.21
C ALA A 364 2.50 31.41 -15.88
N ALA A 365 1.36 31.45 -16.60
CA ALA A 365 0.26 32.37 -16.35
C ALA A 365 -0.52 32.09 -15.04
N GLU A 366 -0.54 30.84 -14.57
CA GLU A 366 -1.24 30.42 -13.36
C GLU A 366 -0.27 29.66 -12.45
N LYS A 367 0.53 30.37 -11.63
CA LYS A 367 1.53 29.74 -10.73
C LYS A 367 0.92 29.12 -9.47
N VAL A 368 -0.34 28.68 -9.52
CA VAL A 368 -1.12 28.24 -8.34
C VAL A 368 -1.82 26.91 -8.61
N GLN A 369 -1.77 25.99 -7.66
CA GLN A 369 -2.53 24.73 -7.69
C GLN A 369 -3.32 24.56 -6.40
N ARG A 370 -4.57 24.12 -6.51
CA ARG A 370 -5.40 23.77 -5.35
C ARG A 370 -5.43 22.26 -5.10
N LEU A 371 -5.30 21.86 -3.85
CA LEU A 371 -5.45 20.49 -3.37
C LEU A 371 -6.91 20.14 -3.08
N PRO A 372 -7.30 18.86 -3.21
CA PRO A 372 -8.63 18.38 -2.83
C PRO A 372 -8.96 18.59 -1.34
N ILE A 373 -7.95 18.48 -0.48
CA ILE A 373 -8.10 18.63 0.98
C ILE A 373 -7.56 19.98 1.44
N ARG A 374 -8.30 20.60 2.37
CA ARG A 374 -7.93 21.83 3.06
C ARG A 374 -7.45 21.50 4.48
N ASN A 375 -6.88 22.47 5.19
CA ASN A 375 -6.43 22.28 6.58
C ASN A 375 -5.43 21.13 6.73
N LEU A 376 -4.26 21.26 6.12
CA LEU A 376 -3.18 20.31 6.23
C LEU A 376 -2.57 20.30 7.63
N LYS A 377 -2.02 19.17 8.06
CA LYS A 377 -1.22 19.07 9.29
C LYS A 377 0.05 19.91 9.17
N VAL A 378 0.51 20.45 10.29
CA VAL A 378 1.71 21.29 10.39
C VAL A 378 2.55 20.83 11.56
N GLY A 379 3.87 20.80 11.40
CA GLY A 379 4.81 20.38 12.43
C GLY A 379 4.55 21.09 13.76
N GLY A 380 4.57 20.32 14.86
CA GLY A 380 4.29 20.80 16.21
C GLY A 380 2.80 20.88 16.57
N GLN A 381 1.86 20.69 15.63
CA GLN A 381 0.44 20.61 15.94
C GLN A 381 0.12 19.34 16.74
N LYS A 382 -0.94 19.40 17.54
CA LYS A 382 -1.41 18.25 18.31
C LYS A 382 -2.15 17.26 17.43
N GLU A 383 -1.72 16.01 17.51
CA GLU A 383 -2.36 14.82 16.96
C GLU A 383 -3.61 14.46 17.78
N VAL A 384 -4.34 13.47 17.29
CA VAL A 384 -5.64 13.06 17.84
C VAL A 384 -5.57 12.53 19.27
N ASP A 385 -4.39 12.07 19.71
CA ASP A 385 -4.10 11.57 21.06
C ASP A 385 -3.36 12.59 21.95
N GLY A 386 -3.14 13.81 21.45
CA GLY A 386 -2.38 14.85 22.16
C GLY A 386 -0.86 14.77 21.99
N SER A 387 -0.34 13.77 21.25
CA SER A 387 1.05 13.80 20.77
C SER A 387 1.26 14.94 19.76
N SER A 388 2.52 15.25 19.42
CA SER A 388 2.82 16.32 18.46
C SER A 388 3.14 15.73 17.09
N PHE A 389 2.59 16.30 16.02
CA PHE A 389 2.91 15.93 14.64
C PHE A 389 4.35 16.33 14.33
N THR A 390 5.14 15.36 13.86
CA THR A 390 6.57 15.53 13.57
C THR A 390 6.88 15.74 12.09
N GLY A 391 5.85 15.87 11.24
CA GLY A 391 5.99 15.90 9.78
C GLY A 391 5.66 14.55 9.14
N LEU A 392 5.85 14.43 7.82
CA LEU A 392 5.50 13.25 7.04
C LEU A 392 6.37 12.01 7.32
N GLY A 393 7.40 12.15 8.16
CA GLY A 393 8.29 11.05 8.52
C GLY A 393 9.41 10.80 7.50
N PHE A 394 9.68 11.76 6.60
CA PHE A 394 10.73 11.62 5.61
C PHE A 394 11.45 12.92 5.22
N THR A 395 12.64 12.77 4.63
CA THR A 395 13.53 13.86 4.21
C THR A 395 13.00 14.59 2.97
N VAL A 396 12.98 15.93 3.03
CA VAL A 396 12.72 16.81 1.88
C VAL A 396 13.88 17.80 1.74
N PRO A 397 14.42 18.06 0.53
CA PRO A 397 15.48 19.06 0.34
C PRO A 397 15.04 20.44 0.81
N ASN A 398 15.83 21.08 1.67
CA ASN A 398 15.43 22.30 2.39
C ASN A 398 15.96 23.62 1.79
N GLY A 399 16.67 23.54 0.66
CA GLY A 399 17.23 24.71 -0.03
C GLY A 399 18.43 25.39 0.64
N ALA A 400 18.84 24.94 1.83
CA ALA A 400 20.02 25.40 2.55
C ALA A 400 21.22 24.43 2.39
N GLY A 401 21.23 23.62 1.33
CA GLY A 401 22.24 22.59 1.10
C GLY A 401 22.03 21.29 1.91
N GLY A 402 20.85 21.09 2.51
CA GLY A 402 20.55 19.90 3.30
C GLY A 402 19.13 19.35 3.11
N PHE A 403 18.74 18.42 3.97
CA PHE A 403 17.42 17.81 4.02
C PHE A 403 16.73 18.12 5.35
N SER A 404 15.40 18.30 5.33
CA SER A 404 14.56 18.43 6.51
C SER A 404 13.77 17.15 6.75
N ASN A 405 13.88 16.59 7.96
CA ASN A 405 13.07 15.45 8.42
C ASN A 405 11.68 15.85 8.93
N ALA A 406 11.44 17.15 9.10
CA ALA A 406 10.20 17.71 9.65
C ALA A 406 9.32 18.35 8.56
N ALA A 407 9.43 17.86 7.32
CA ALA A 407 8.63 18.39 6.23
C ALA A 407 7.17 17.92 6.37
N ASP A 408 6.24 18.87 6.32
CA ASP A 408 4.80 18.59 6.38
C ASP A 408 4.17 18.34 4.99
N PHE A 409 4.93 18.66 3.95
CA PHE A 409 4.51 18.61 2.56
C PHE A 409 5.72 18.27 1.69
N ALA A 410 5.49 17.47 0.65
CA ALA A 410 6.48 17.22 -0.39
C ALA A 410 5.84 17.21 -1.78
N LEU A 411 6.60 17.67 -2.77
CA LEU A 411 6.21 17.61 -4.17
C LEU A 411 7.23 16.80 -4.94
N VAL A 412 6.75 15.75 -5.59
CA VAL A 412 7.57 14.74 -6.24
C VAL A 412 7.31 14.76 -7.74
N ASP A 413 8.36 14.81 -8.55
CA ASP A 413 8.28 14.60 -9.98
C ASP A 413 8.08 13.10 -10.26
N VAL A 414 6.96 12.74 -10.88
CA VAL A 414 6.60 11.33 -11.13
C VAL A 414 7.50 10.70 -12.20
N GLU A 415 8.03 11.49 -13.12
CA GLU A 415 8.86 11.00 -14.23
C GLU A 415 10.28 10.69 -13.79
N THR A 416 10.87 11.57 -12.99
CA THR A 416 12.26 11.45 -12.56
C THR A 416 12.43 10.80 -11.19
N GLY A 417 11.36 10.77 -10.38
CA GLY A 417 11.40 10.40 -8.97
C GLY A 417 12.04 11.46 -8.06
N GLY A 418 12.40 12.63 -8.60
CA GLY A 418 13.01 13.72 -7.85
C GLY A 418 12.03 14.46 -6.95
N VAL A 419 12.56 15.12 -5.92
CA VAL A 419 11.76 15.92 -4.98
C VAL A 419 12.07 17.40 -5.19
N TYR A 420 11.05 18.22 -5.40
CA TYR A 420 11.24 19.66 -5.51
C TYR A 420 11.65 20.27 -4.18
N VAL A 421 12.61 21.19 -4.22
CA VAL A 421 13.14 21.86 -3.04
C VAL A 421 12.05 22.63 -2.32
N TYR A 422 11.95 22.44 -1.01
CA TYR A 422 10.95 23.08 -0.16
C TYR A 422 11.56 23.53 1.16
N ASN A 423 11.56 24.84 1.38
CA ASN A 423 11.91 25.41 2.67
C ASN A 423 10.64 25.86 3.41
N PRO A 424 10.27 25.19 4.53
CA PRO A 424 9.04 25.51 5.25
C PRO A 424 9.07 26.90 5.92
N THR A 425 10.24 27.51 6.08
CA THR A 425 10.38 28.87 6.63
C THR A 425 10.03 29.97 5.63
N ASN A 426 9.91 29.63 4.33
CA ASN A 426 9.69 30.60 3.24
C ASN A 426 10.64 31.81 3.37
N PRO A 427 11.96 31.60 3.23
CA PRO A 427 12.95 32.64 3.47
C PRO A 427 12.74 33.83 2.53
N ALA A 428 12.94 35.04 3.06
CA ALA A 428 12.72 36.26 2.30
C ALA A 428 13.65 36.33 1.07
N ASP A 429 13.12 36.74 -0.08
CA ASP A 429 13.93 36.99 -1.27
C ASP A 429 14.88 38.19 -1.04
N PRO A 430 16.21 38.01 -1.12
CA PRO A 430 17.16 39.11 -0.92
C PRO A 430 17.18 40.12 -2.07
N ALA A 431 16.61 39.80 -3.23
CA ALA A 431 16.59 40.66 -4.41
C ALA A 431 15.23 40.59 -5.14
N PRO A 432 14.12 41.05 -4.54
CA PRO A 432 12.80 40.95 -5.15
C PRO A 432 12.69 41.81 -6.43
N PRO A 433 11.93 41.38 -7.47
CA PRO A 433 11.72 42.15 -8.68
C PRO A 433 11.06 43.51 -8.40
N ALA A 434 11.54 44.58 -9.04
CA ALA A 434 11.21 45.94 -8.64
C ALA A 434 9.77 46.41 -8.90
N ASN A 435 8.91 45.66 -9.62
CA ASN A 435 7.62 46.18 -10.12
C ASN A 435 6.47 45.16 -10.14
N SER A 436 6.52 44.13 -9.32
CA SER A 436 5.48 43.11 -9.29
C SER A 436 4.45 43.38 -8.20
N ILE A 437 3.23 43.63 -8.64
CA ILE A 437 2.07 43.82 -7.76
C ILE A 437 1.73 42.51 -7.00
N ASN A 438 2.36 41.37 -7.36
CA ASN A 438 2.11 40.05 -6.78
C ASN A 438 3.37 39.16 -6.54
N ASP A 439 4.60 39.67 -6.52
CA ASP A 439 5.74 38.76 -6.27
C ASP A 439 5.91 38.48 -4.79
N PHE A 440 5.55 37.26 -4.44
CA PHE A 440 5.75 36.66 -3.15
C PHE A 440 7.24 36.76 -2.81
N TYR A 441 7.56 37.50 -1.74
CA TYR A 441 8.90 37.74 -1.21
C TYR A 441 9.60 36.47 -0.71
N VAL A 442 9.49 35.33 -1.38
CA VAL A 442 10.15 34.07 -1.02
C VAL A 442 11.29 33.81 -1.98
N ASN A 443 12.47 33.50 -1.46
CA ASN A 443 13.67 33.28 -2.26
C ASN A 443 13.53 32.02 -3.13
N PRO A 444 13.46 32.15 -4.47
CA PRO A 444 13.28 31.02 -5.37
C PRO A 444 14.52 30.11 -5.45
N THR A 445 15.68 30.59 -4.98
CA THR A 445 16.90 29.76 -4.89
C THR A 445 16.88 28.80 -3.70
N GLN A 446 15.97 29.00 -2.74
CA GLN A 446 15.85 28.20 -1.52
C GLN A 446 14.52 27.46 -1.40
N SER A 447 13.51 27.80 -2.20
CA SER A 447 12.25 27.06 -2.26
C SER A 447 11.63 27.15 -3.65
N SER A 448 11.26 26.01 -4.21
CA SER A 448 10.57 25.93 -5.52
C SER A 448 9.08 26.24 -5.40
N TYR A 449 8.51 26.13 -4.19
CA TYR A 449 7.10 26.38 -3.93
C TYR A 449 6.84 26.77 -2.47
N SER A 450 5.63 27.28 -2.22
CA SER A 450 5.06 27.43 -0.87
C SER A 450 3.68 26.79 -0.83
N VAL A 451 3.22 26.46 0.38
CA VAL A 451 1.91 25.84 0.61
C VAL A 451 1.14 26.62 1.67
N ASP A 452 0.00 27.18 1.29
CA ASP A 452 -1.01 27.61 2.24
C ASP A 452 -1.72 26.38 2.78
N LYS A 453 -1.29 25.95 3.97
CA LYS A 453 -1.77 24.75 4.65
C LYS A 453 -3.24 24.88 5.08
N SER A 454 -3.78 26.09 5.24
CA SER A 454 -5.19 26.29 5.62
C SER A 454 -6.12 26.07 4.44
N GLN A 455 -5.76 26.60 3.26
CA GLN A 455 -6.59 26.52 2.05
C GLN A 455 -6.25 25.33 1.16
N GLY A 456 -5.11 24.68 1.39
CA GLY A 456 -4.58 23.62 0.52
C GLY A 456 -4.14 24.19 -0.83
N ILE A 457 -3.49 25.36 -0.84
CA ILE A 457 -3.06 26.03 -2.07
C ILE A 457 -1.54 25.99 -2.17
N ILE A 458 -1.03 25.47 -3.28
CA ILE A 458 0.38 25.45 -3.64
C ILE A 458 0.65 26.66 -4.54
N ARG A 459 1.73 27.38 -4.28
CA ARG A 459 2.21 28.47 -5.15
C ARG A 459 3.63 28.14 -5.60
N PHE A 460 3.88 28.23 -6.90
CA PHE A 460 5.18 27.93 -7.50
C PHE A 460 6.03 29.19 -7.63
N PHE A 461 7.32 29.07 -7.37
CA PHE A 461 8.28 30.16 -7.48
C PHE A 461 9.24 29.88 -8.61
N ASP A 462 9.23 30.77 -9.59
CA ASP A 462 10.04 30.64 -10.78
C ASP A 462 11.49 31.06 -10.50
N PHE A 463 12.44 30.15 -10.76
CA PHE A 463 13.84 30.29 -10.39
C PHE A 463 14.55 31.40 -11.16
N ASP A 464 14.34 31.48 -12.47
CA ASP A 464 14.98 32.49 -13.33
C ASP A 464 14.13 33.76 -13.50
N ARG A 465 12.89 33.73 -12.99
CA ARG A 465 11.93 34.84 -12.99
C ARG A 465 11.59 35.33 -14.40
N ASN A 466 11.62 34.42 -15.37
CA ASN A 466 11.33 34.71 -16.75
C ASN A 466 10.25 33.77 -17.28
N ASP A 467 9.02 34.27 -17.32
CA ASP A 467 7.85 33.51 -17.79
C ASP A 467 8.01 32.96 -19.23
N ALA A 468 8.90 33.53 -20.05
CA ALA A 468 9.19 33.02 -21.40
C ALA A 468 9.88 31.64 -21.40
N ASN A 469 10.56 31.28 -20.30
CA ASN A 469 11.25 30.01 -20.14
C ASN A 469 10.36 28.93 -19.47
N GLY A 470 9.08 29.24 -19.23
CA GLY A 470 8.18 28.42 -18.42
C GLY A 470 8.46 28.55 -16.93
N ILE A 471 7.97 27.60 -16.12
CA ILE A 471 8.21 27.61 -14.66
C ILE A 471 9.49 26.83 -14.35
N GLN A 472 10.59 27.51 -14.06
CA GLN A 472 11.85 26.88 -13.69
C GLN A 472 11.88 26.58 -12.19
N LEU A 473 11.99 25.30 -11.82
CA LEU A 473 12.02 24.88 -10.41
C LEU A 473 13.29 24.11 -10.08
N LEU A 474 13.73 24.20 -8.81
CA LEU A 474 14.81 23.37 -8.28
C LEU A 474 14.30 21.97 -7.92
N LEU A 475 14.91 20.95 -8.52
CA LEU A 475 14.58 19.55 -8.37
C LEU A 475 15.80 18.78 -7.83
N ALA A 476 15.65 18.14 -6.67
CA ALA A 476 16.66 17.21 -6.17
C ALA A 476 16.42 15.82 -6.76
N LEU A 477 17.27 15.41 -7.70
CA LEU A 477 17.20 14.08 -8.30
C LEU A 477 17.72 13.02 -7.32
N PRO A 478 17.13 11.80 -7.30
CA PRO A 478 17.62 10.74 -6.44
C PRO A 478 19.07 10.38 -6.79
N GLY A 479 19.94 10.35 -5.78
CA GLY A 479 21.37 10.05 -5.93
C GLY A 479 22.23 11.20 -6.49
N ALA A 480 21.64 12.35 -6.85
CA ALA A 480 22.41 13.51 -7.29
C ALA A 480 23.03 14.27 -6.11
N PRO A 481 24.25 14.85 -6.26
CA PRO A 481 24.92 15.57 -5.18
C PRO A 481 24.30 16.94 -4.89
N ALA A 482 23.55 17.51 -5.84
CA ALA A 482 22.90 18.82 -5.70
C ALA A 482 21.59 18.90 -6.51
N PRO A 483 20.66 19.80 -6.14
CA PRO A 483 19.48 20.09 -6.95
C PRO A 483 19.84 20.66 -8.33
N VAL A 484 19.02 20.34 -9.33
CA VAL A 484 19.13 20.85 -10.71
C VAL A 484 17.92 21.71 -11.04
N VAL A 485 18.10 22.72 -11.87
CA VAL A 485 16.99 23.54 -12.40
C VAL A 485 16.34 22.79 -13.56
N VAL A 486 15.02 22.69 -13.53
CA VAL A 486 14.24 22.06 -14.60
C VAL A 486 13.05 22.93 -14.98
N ASN A 487 12.70 22.95 -16.27
CA ASN A 487 11.39 23.42 -16.68
C ASN A 487 10.34 22.44 -16.18
N ALA A 488 9.54 22.89 -15.21
CA ALA A 488 8.54 22.08 -14.53
C ALA A 488 7.14 22.25 -15.14
N GLU A 489 6.94 23.20 -16.05
CA GLU A 489 5.65 23.46 -16.70
C GLU A 489 5.10 22.20 -17.38
N GLY A 490 3.85 21.85 -17.07
CA GLY A 490 3.16 20.69 -17.64
C GLY A 490 3.66 19.32 -17.15
N ARG A 491 4.72 19.26 -16.33
CA ARG A 491 5.20 18.01 -15.74
C ARG A 491 4.18 17.44 -14.76
N THR A 492 4.10 16.12 -14.70
CA THR A 492 3.23 15.43 -13.75
C THR A 492 3.93 15.30 -12.40
N VAL A 493 3.31 15.84 -11.37
CA VAL A 493 3.82 15.81 -10.00
C VAL A 493 2.85 15.14 -9.05
N ARG A 494 3.39 14.55 -7.99
CA ARG A 494 2.66 13.94 -6.89
C ARG A 494 2.91 14.77 -5.63
N ALA A 495 1.86 15.41 -5.13
CA ALA A 495 1.87 16.04 -3.81
C ALA A 495 1.65 14.99 -2.72
N LEU A 496 2.50 15.01 -1.69
CA LEU A 496 2.42 14.18 -0.49
C LEU A 496 2.14 15.09 0.71
N TYR A 497 1.05 14.81 1.43
CA TYR A 497 0.63 15.63 2.58
C TYR A 497 -0.32 14.86 3.51
N MET A 498 -0.52 15.35 4.73
CA MET A 498 -1.55 14.84 5.64
C MET A 498 -2.60 15.91 5.93
N GLY A 499 -3.88 15.53 5.92
CA GLY A 499 -4.99 16.41 6.31
C GLY A 499 -5.25 16.37 7.82
N ARG A 500 -5.74 17.47 8.40
CA ARG A 500 -6.32 17.45 9.76
C ARG A 500 -7.59 16.59 9.80
N LYS A 501 -7.88 15.96 10.95
CA LYS A 501 -8.96 14.97 11.14
C LYS A 501 -8.61 13.55 10.66
N GLU A 502 -7.34 13.16 10.78
CA GLU A 502 -6.85 11.81 10.44
C GLU A 502 -7.33 11.32 9.07
N TRP A 503 -7.22 12.16 8.04
CA TRP A 503 -7.54 11.74 6.68
C TRP A 503 -6.66 10.58 6.26
N SER A 504 -7.25 9.58 5.63
CA SER A 504 -6.50 8.53 4.96
C SER A 504 -7.15 8.07 3.68
N MET A 505 -6.32 7.46 2.84
CA MET A 505 -6.74 6.79 1.62
C MET A 505 -6.26 5.36 1.67
N GLN A 506 -7.18 4.41 1.77
CA GLN A 506 -6.87 2.98 1.76
C GLN A 506 -7.26 2.37 0.43
N VAL A 507 -6.36 1.55 -0.12
CA VAL A 507 -6.64 0.79 -1.34
C VAL A 507 -6.64 -0.68 -1.01
N TYR A 508 -7.63 -1.38 -1.56
CA TYR A 508 -7.82 -2.80 -1.40
C TYR A 508 -7.89 -3.41 -2.79
N LYS A 509 -7.22 -4.55 -2.95
CA LYS A 509 -7.23 -5.29 -4.19
C LYS A 509 -7.38 -6.77 -3.89
N ALA A 510 -8.39 -7.37 -4.52
CA ALA A 510 -8.52 -8.82 -4.53
C ALA A 510 -7.33 -9.45 -5.26
N SER A 511 -6.92 -10.61 -4.78
CA SER A 511 -5.79 -11.37 -5.30
C SER A 511 -5.92 -11.61 -6.80
N GLU A 512 -4.88 -11.33 -7.58
CA GLU A 512 -4.89 -11.53 -9.04
C GLU A 512 -5.29 -12.97 -9.41
N SER A 513 -4.75 -13.94 -8.68
CA SER A 513 -5.12 -15.35 -8.77
C SER A 513 -5.27 -15.94 -7.38
N TYR A 514 -6.15 -16.93 -7.28
CA TYR A 514 -6.36 -17.74 -6.10
C TYR A 514 -5.90 -19.17 -6.37
N ARG A 515 -5.25 -19.75 -5.37
CA ARG A 515 -4.76 -21.13 -5.41
C ARG A 515 -5.64 -22.02 -4.58
N PHE A 516 -5.84 -23.26 -5.00
CA PHE A 516 -6.65 -24.16 -4.22
C PHE A 516 -5.91 -24.68 -3.00
N SER A 517 -6.55 -24.56 -1.84
CA SER A 517 -6.12 -25.21 -0.61
C SER A 517 -7.00 -26.43 -0.36
N VAL A 518 -6.43 -27.43 0.31
CA VAL A 518 -7.17 -28.58 0.84
C VAL A 518 -7.72 -28.32 2.25
N THR A 519 -7.41 -27.17 2.84
CA THR A 519 -7.90 -26.70 4.15
C THR A 519 -8.57 -25.35 4.05
N ALA A 520 -9.01 -24.78 5.18
CA ALA A 520 -9.60 -23.45 5.27
C ALA A 520 -8.75 -22.42 4.50
N PRO A 521 -9.41 -21.54 3.73
CA PRO A 521 -8.70 -20.61 2.86
C PRO A 521 -7.96 -19.57 3.67
N VAL A 522 -6.75 -19.30 3.24
CA VAL A 522 -5.85 -18.26 3.74
C VAL A 522 -5.50 -17.29 2.60
N ALA A 523 -4.62 -16.32 2.82
CA ALA A 523 -4.43 -15.22 1.87
C ALA A 523 -4.04 -15.71 0.46
N GLN A 524 -4.75 -15.21 -0.56
CA GLN A 524 -4.58 -15.62 -1.98
C GLN A 524 -4.82 -17.11 -2.27
N SER A 525 -5.57 -17.79 -1.40
CA SER A 525 -6.04 -19.15 -1.64
C SER A 525 -7.57 -19.22 -1.62
N ALA A 526 -8.12 -20.24 -2.25
CA ALA A 526 -9.52 -20.57 -2.22
C ALA A 526 -9.67 -22.04 -1.82
N TYR A 527 -10.75 -22.38 -1.12
CA TYR A 527 -11.06 -23.74 -0.72
C TYR A 527 -12.38 -24.16 -1.35
N VAL A 528 -12.38 -25.26 -2.09
CA VAL A 528 -13.62 -25.82 -2.67
C VAL A 528 -14.17 -26.84 -1.68
N GLY A 529 -15.40 -26.69 -1.21
CA GLY A 529 -15.93 -27.63 -0.22
C GLY A 529 -16.02 -29.06 -0.76
N GLY A 530 -15.78 -30.03 0.11
CA GLY A 530 -15.63 -31.44 -0.28
C GLY A 530 -14.25 -31.81 -0.83
N THR A 531 -13.33 -30.85 -1.07
CA THR A 531 -11.97 -31.14 -1.55
C THR A 531 -11.22 -32.07 -0.60
N ALA A 532 -11.26 -31.79 0.71
CA ALA A 532 -10.55 -32.60 1.70
C ALA A 532 -10.97 -34.08 1.63
N ALA A 533 -12.29 -34.33 1.63
CA ALA A 533 -12.84 -35.68 1.48
C ALA A 533 -12.49 -36.33 0.13
N ALA A 534 -12.52 -35.57 -0.98
CA ALA A 534 -12.19 -36.07 -2.31
C ALA A 534 -10.73 -36.56 -2.44
N TYR A 535 -9.81 -35.97 -1.67
CA TYR A 535 -8.40 -36.38 -1.62
C TYR A 535 -8.05 -37.25 -0.39
N GLY A 536 -9.05 -37.76 0.33
CA GLY A 536 -8.84 -38.67 1.47
C GLY A 536 -8.31 -38.00 2.76
N PHE A 537 -8.38 -36.67 2.86
CA PHE A 537 -8.08 -35.94 4.08
C PHE A 537 -9.31 -35.84 5.00
N ALA A 538 -9.05 -35.61 6.29
CA ALA A 538 -10.12 -35.32 7.24
C ALA A 538 -10.86 -34.02 6.85
N PRO A 539 -12.19 -33.93 7.08
CA PRO A 539 -12.96 -32.71 6.83
C PRO A 539 -12.35 -31.50 7.54
N VAL A 540 -12.48 -30.33 6.92
CA VAL A 540 -11.95 -29.09 7.49
C VAL A 540 -12.83 -28.69 8.68
N ALA A 541 -12.24 -28.20 9.78
CA ALA A 541 -12.99 -27.70 10.92
C ALA A 541 -13.95 -26.57 10.47
N GLY A 542 -15.26 -26.72 10.76
CA GLY A 542 -16.29 -25.80 10.30
C GLY A 542 -16.97 -26.19 8.98
N GLU A 543 -16.52 -27.26 8.33
CA GLU A 543 -17.19 -27.80 7.14
C GLU A 543 -18.57 -28.38 7.50
N THR A 544 -19.58 -28.04 6.71
CA THR A 544 -20.97 -28.50 6.88
C THR A 544 -21.44 -29.19 5.59
N PRO A 545 -22.57 -29.92 5.60
CA PRO A 545 -23.12 -30.48 4.35
C PRO A 545 -23.36 -29.43 3.26
N ALA A 546 -23.64 -28.17 3.64
CA ALA A 546 -23.80 -27.08 2.68
C ALA A 546 -22.48 -26.67 1.99
N SER A 547 -21.32 -26.99 2.60
CA SER A 547 -19.99 -26.71 2.02
C SER A 547 -19.78 -27.40 0.67
N ALA A 548 -20.43 -28.53 0.41
CA ALA A 548 -20.26 -29.29 -0.85
C ALA A 548 -20.64 -28.49 -2.12
N THR A 549 -21.31 -27.34 -1.97
CA THR A 549 -21.72 -26.42 -3.05
C THR A 549 -21.01 -25.06 -2.99
N ARG A 550 -20.05 -24.88 -2.08
CA ARG A 550 -19.42 -23.59 -1.80
C ARG A 550 -17.93 -23.55 -2.10
N ILE A 551 -17.49 -22.42 -2.63
CA ILE A 551 -16.09 -22.05 -2.83
C ILE A 551 -15.77 -20.93 -1.84
N TYR A 552 -14.87 -21.20 -0.91
CA TYR A 552 -14.49 -20.34 0.20
C TYR A 552 -13.23 -19.54 -0.11
N PHE A 553 -13.16 -18.34 0.45
CA PHE A 553 -12.09 -17.36 0.31
C PHE A 553 -11.66 -16.86 1.70
N PRO A 554 -10.46 -16.27 1.86
CA PRO A 554 -10.02 -15.74 3.15
C PRO A 554 -10.88 -14.54 3.57
N ASN A 555 -11.00 -14.31 4.88
CA ASN A 555 -11.79 -13.19 5.43
C ASN A 555 -11.29 -11.82 4.94
N CYS A 556 -10.00 -11.68 4.61
CA CYS A 556 -9.47 -10.46 4.00
C CYS A 556 -10.07 -10.12 2.61
N ASP A 557 -10.81 -11.06 1.99
CA ASP A 557 -11.49 -10.88 0.71
C ASP A 557 -13.02 -10.75 0.83
N VAL A 558 -13.55 -10.52 2.02
CA VAL A 558 -14.97 -10.16 2.20
C VAL A 558 -15.34 -8.95 1.32
N ARG A 559 -16.53 -9.03 0.68
CA ARG A 559 -17.10 -8.07 -0.28
C ARG A 559 -16.29 -7.85 -1.56
N ARG A 560 -15.27 -8.67 -1.83
CA ARG A 560 -14.54 -8.64 -3.11
C ARG A 560 -15.32 -9.33 -4.20
N GLN A 561 -15.05 -8.90 -5.43
CA GLN A 561 -15.51 -9.61 -6.63
C GLN A 561 -14.41 -10.54 -7.15
N VAL A 562 -14.83 -11.76 -7.47
CA VAL A 562 -14.00 -12.81 -8.09
C VAL A 562 -14.64 -13.27 -9.39
N VAL A 563 -13.79 -13.69 -10.31
CA VAL A 563 -14.14 -14.34 -11.57
C VAL A 563 -13.62 -15.76 -11.52
N ILE A 564 -14.44 -16.71 -11.95
CA ILE A 564 -14.12 -18.13 -11.97
C ILE A 564 -14.31 -18.61 -13.39
N ASP A 565 -13.24 -19.11 -14.00
CA ASP A 565 -13.26 -19.48 -15.42
C ASP A 565 -14.12 -20.72 -15.67
N GLN A 566 -13.96 -21.78 -14.86
CA GLN A 566 -14.72 -23.02 -14.99
C GLN A 566 -15.06 -23.62 -13.62
N ILE A 567 -16.31 -24.09 -13.49
CA ILE A 567 -16.82 -24.81 -12.31
C ILE A 567 -17.51 -26.09 -12.78
N TYR A 568 -16.98 -27.24 -12.39
CA TYR A 568 -17.56 -28.56 -12.62
C TYR A 568 -18.36 -29.02 -11.40
N TYR A 569 -19.62 -29.35 -11.61
CA TYR A 569 -20.54 -29.71 -10.53
C TYR A 569 -21.56 -30.76 -10.96
N ARG A 570 -22.18 -31.40 -9.98
CA ARG A 570 -23.28 -32.36 -10.16
C ARG A 570 -24.60 -31.74 -9.75
N ARG A 571 -25.63 -32.04 -10.51
CA ARG A 571 -27.02 -31.64 -10.26
C ARG A 571 -27.84 -32.88 -9.88
N ALA A 572 -28.84 -32.71 -9.02
CA ALA A 572 -29.75 -33.79 -8.67
C ALA A 572 -30.44 -34.35 -9.94
N GLY A 573 -30.30 -35.66 -10.17
CA GLY A 573 -30.90 -36.36 -11.31
C GLY A 573 -30.04 -36.44 -12.57
N ASP A 574 -28.89 -35.75 -12.63
CA ASP A 574 -27.99 -35.81 -13.78
C ASP A 574 -26.95 -36.93 -13.63
N THR A 575 -26.66 -37.63 -14.73
CA THR A 575 -25.63 -38.67 -14.81
C THR A 575 -24.26 -38.16 -15.24
N LEU A 576 -24.20 -36.95 -15.83
CA LEU A 576 -22.98 -36.30 -16.29
C LEU A 576 -22.74 -34.99 -15.52
N PRO A 577 -21.47 -34.60 -15.28
CA PRO A 577 -21.17 -33.31 -14.67
C PRO A 577 -21.57 -32.17 -15.60
N ARG A 578 -21.97 -31.05 -15.00
CA ARG A 578 -22.21 -29.78 -15.70
C ARG A 578 -21.03 -28.84 -15.48
N VAL A 579 -20.89 -27.91 -16.41
CA VAL A 579 -19.90 -26.83 -16.33
C VAL A 579 -20.60 -25.47 -16.28
N LEU A 580 -20.17 -24.61 -15.38
CA LEU A 580 -20.41 -23.17 -15.46
C LEU A 580 -19.12 -22.51 -15.91
N GLU A 581 -19.21 -21.58 -16.87
CA GLU A 581 -18.05 -20.87 -17.41
C GLU A 581 -18.16 -19.36 -17.19
N GLY A 582 -17.04 -18.71 -16.89
CA GLY A 582 -16.94 -17.25 -16.81
C GLY A 582 -17.81 -16.62 -15.71
N VAL A 583 -17.98 -17.32 -14.59
CA VAL A 583 -18.85 -16.92 -13.49
C VAL A 583 -18.24 -15.76 -12.71
N ARG A 584 -19.06 -14.75 -12.42
CA ARG A 584 -18.66 -13.57 -11.63
C ARG A 584 -19.47 -13.52 -10.35
N ILE A 585 -18.82 -13.47 -9.20
CA ILE A 585 -19.48 -13.51 -7.89
C ILE A 585 -18.89 -12.45 -6.98
N LYS A 586 -19.76 -11.79 -6.22
CA LYS A 586 -19.38 -10.92 -5.11
C LYS A 586 -19.48 -11.69 -3.80
N LEU A 587 -18.43 -11.61 -2.99
CA LEU A 587 -18.27 -12.38 -1.75
C LEU A 587 -18.93 -11.68 -0.55
N ASP A 588 -20.26 -11.62 -0.55
CA ASP A 588 -21.01 -10.89 0.49
C ASP A 588 -21.48 -11.76 1.67
N ARG A 589 -21.57 -13.09 1.48
CA ARG A 589 -21.96 -14.04 2.53
C ARG A 589 -20.73 -14.69 3.16
N THR A 590 -20.77 -14.90 4.46
CA THR A 590 -19.69 -15.49 5.27
C THR A 590 -20.23 -16.60 6.16
N ASP A 591 -19.44 -17.63 6.41
CA ASP A 591 -19.66 -18.60 7.48
C ASP A 591 -18.37 -18.88 8.27
N ALA A 592 -18.32 -19.98 9.03
CA ALA A 592 -17.17 -20.34 9.85
C ALA A 592 -15.87 -20.58 9.05
N LEU A 593 -15.96 -20.92 7.76
CA LEU A 593 -14.80 -21.10 6.87
C LEU A 593 -14.42 -19.81 6.12
N GLY A 594 -15.23 -18.76 6.22
CA GLY A 594 -14.99 -17.45 5.65
C GLY A 594 -16.03 -17.04 4.59
N PRO A 595 -15.75 -15.98 3.81
CA PRO A 595 -16.59 -15.58 2.68
C PRO A 595 -16.67 -16.67 1.62
N TYR A 596 -17.84 -16.85 1.01
CA TYR A 596 -18.04 -17.92 0.02
C TYR A 596 -18.91 -17.53 -1.17
N ALA A 597 -18.63 -18.20 -2.28
CA ALA A 597 -19.46 -18.30 -3.47
C ALA A 597 -20.25 -19.62 -3.42
N ASP A 598 -21.57 -19.59 -3.56
CA ASP A 598 -22.41 -20.81 -3.59
C ASP A 598 -22.92 -21.02 -5.01
N ILE A 599 -22.64 -22.19 -5.59
CA ILE A 599 -23.07 -22.49 -6.97
C ILE A 599 -24.59 -22.57 -7.09
N ARG A 600 -25.31 -22.77 -5.97
CA ARG A 600 -26.77 -22.80 -5.94
C ARG A 600 -27.42 -21.45 -6.21
N ASP A 601 -26.66 -20.36 -6.12
CA ASP A 601 -27.14 -19.04 -6.55
C ASP A 601 -27.36 -18.99 -8.07
N ILE A 602 -26.68 -19.86 -8.82
CA ILE A 602 -26.76 -19.92 -10.29
C ILE A 602 -27.59 -21.13 -10.73
N ASP A 603 -27.31 -22.33 -10.20
CA ASP A 603 -28.15 -23.51 -10.39
C ASP A 603 -28.67 -24.02 -9.03
N PRO A 604 -29.92 -23.70 -8.64
CA PRO A 604 -30.49 -24.11 -7.35
C PRO A 604 -30.53 -25.63 -7.11
N LEU A 605 -30.38 -26.45 -8.17
CA LEU A 605 -30.41 -27.92 -8.11
C LEU A 605 -29.00 -28.53 -8.05
N ALA A 606 -27.95 -27.71 -7.98
CA ALA A 606 -26.59 -28.16 -7.76
C ALA A 606 -26.45 -28.83 -6.38
N THR A 607 -25.73 -29.96 -6.33
CA THR A 607 -25.62 -30.83 -5.15
C THR A 607 -24.20 -30.90 -4.61
N THR A 608 -23.22 -31.15 -5.47
CA THR A 608 -21.81 -31.23 -5.10
C THR A 608 -20.91 -30.76 -6.24
N PHE A 609 -19.67 -30.38 -5.93
CA PHE A 609 -18.61 -30.28 -6.93
C PHE A 609 -18.25 -31.64 -7.52
N ASP A 610 -17.79 -31.66 -8.77
CA ASP A 610 -17.25 -32.87 -9.40
C ASP A 610 -15.73 -32.78 -9.54
N PHE A 611 -15.02 -33.61 -8.77
CA PHE A 611 -13.56 -33.71 -8.82
C PHE A 611 -13.09 -34.88 -9.72
N THR A 612 -14.02 -35.75 -10.12
CA THR A 612 -13.68 -37.04 -10.75
C THR A 612 -13.39 -36.94 -12.25
N SER A 613 -14.05 -36.03 -12.98
CA SER A 613 -13.89 -35.96 -14.43
C SER A 613 -12.55 -35.40 -14.90
N TYR A 614 -11.97 -34.44 -14.16
CA TYR A 614 -10.75 -33.74 -14.60
C TYR A 614 -9.67 -33.66 -13.52
N GLY A 615 -9.88 -34.26 -12.34
CA GLY A 615 -8.95 -34.16 -11.20
C GLY A 615 -8.97 -32.81 -10.49
N TYR A 616 -9.85 -31.89 -10.89
CA TYR A 616 -10.15 -30.61 -10.25
C TYR A 616 -11.63 -30.27 -10.49
N ALA A 617 -12.26 -29.56 -9.56
CA ALA A 617 -13.64 -29.10 -9.73
C ALA A 617 -13.75 -27.64 -10.17
N VAL A 618 -12.77 -26.81 -9.83
CA VAL A 618 -12.79 -25.37 -10.13
C VAL A 618 -11.46 -24.99 -10.74
N LYS A 619 -11.48 -24.09 -11.73
CA LYS A 619 -10.28 -23.60 -12.40
C LYS A 619 -10.37 -22.11 -12.68
N GLY A 620 -9.21 -21.44 -12.65
CA GLY A 620 -9.08 -20.05 -13.07
C GLY A 620 -9.79 -19.06 -12.17
N VAL A 621 -9.61 -19.19 -10.84
CA VAL A 621 -10.19 -18.26 -9.87
C VAL A 621 -9.30 -17.02 -9.78
N ARG A 622 -9.86 -15.86 -10.10
CA ARG A 622 -9.15 -14.58 -10.23
C ARG A 622 -9.91 -13.46 -9.53
N GLY A 623 -9.21 -12.65 -8.74
CA GLY A 623 -9.78 -11.45 -8.13
C GLY A 623 -9.91 -10.33 -9.16
N ALA A 624 -11.07 -9.67 -9.17
CA ALA A 624 -11.41 -8.70 -10.20
C ALA A 624 -11.91 -7.37 -9.66
N SER A 625 -11.67 -7.09 -8.38
CA SER A 625 -12.10 -5.85 -7.74
C SER A 625 -10.92 -5.07 -7.17
N VAL A 626 -11.00 -3.76 -7.33
CA VAL A 626 -10.24 -2.77 -6.58
C VAL A 626 -11.24 -1.88 -5.84
N ASN A 627 -11.00 -1.64 -4.56
CA ASN A 627 -11.77 -0.72 -3.76
C ASN A 627 -10.84 0.35 -3.20
N VAL A 628 -11.30 1.59 -3.28
CA VAL A 628 -10.62 2.75 -2.74
C VAL A 628 -11.53 3.35 -1.69
N ARG A 629 -11.01 3.50 -0.48
CA ARG A 629 -11.72 4.01 0.68
C ARG A 629 -11.02 5.27 1.20
N ALA A 630 -11.72 6.39 1.16
CA ALA A 630 -11.31 7.61 1.87
C ALA A 630 -11.94 7.62 3.26
N MET A 631 -11.15 7.94 4.28
CA MET A 631 -11.61 8.02 5.67
C MET A 631 -11.16 9.30 6.34
N PHE A 632 -11.92 9.73 7.34
CA PHE A 632 -11.55 10.81 8.24
C PHE A 632 -12.30 10.70 9.56
N ASN A 633 -11.72 11.24 10.62
CA ASN A 633 -12.33 11.32 11.94
C ASN A 633 -12.07 12.70 12.58
N PRO A 634 -13.11 13.52 12.80
CA PRO A 634 -12.94 14.81 13.47
C PRO A 634 -12.79 14.68 14.99
N GLU A 635 -13.11 13.53 15.58
CA GLU A 635 -13.10 13.33 17.02
C GLU A 635 -11.66 13.17 17.55
N VAL A 636 -11.45 13.53 18.82
CA VAL A 636 -10.14 13.46 19.50
C VAL A 636 -10.24 12.60 20.75
N ILE A 637 -9.12 12.00 21.15
CA ILE A 637 -9.00 11.19 22.36
C ILE A 637 -7.90 11.73 23.27
N ARG A 638 -7.88 11.24 24.52
CA ARG A 638 -6.83 11.57 25.48
C ARG A 638 -6.34 10.30 26.13
N LEU A 639 -5.09 9.96 25.87
CA LEU A 639 -4.44 8.82 26.49
C LEU A 639 -4.10 9.13 27.94
N ASN A 640 -4.39 8.20 28.82
CA ASN A 640 -4.13 8.25 30.25
C ASN A 640 -3.09 7.18 30.63
N LEU A 641 -2.80 7.02 31.93
CA LEU A 641 -1.88 5.99 32.42
C LEU A 641 -2.44 4.56 32.31
N GLY A 642 -3.76 4.39 32.22
CA GLY A 642 -4.43 3.09 32.15
C GLY A 642 -4.41 2.50 30.74
N THR A 643 -3.56 1.49 30.49
CA THR A 643 -3.32 0.96 29.14
C THR A 643 -4.52 0.26 28.50
N ALA A 644 -5.31 -0.48 29.30
CA ALA A 644 -6.55 -1.11 28.85
C ALA A 644 -7.67 -0.09 28.57
N THR A 645 -7.77 0.97 29.37
CA THR A 645 -8.72 2.06 29.15
C THR A 645 -8.41 2.81 27.86
N ASN A 646 -7.13 3.11 27.64
CA ASN A 646 -6.67 3.73 26.39
C ASN A 646 -7.02 2.86 25.19
N TYR A 647 -6.78 1.55 25.27
CA TYR A 647 -7.16 0.61 24.20
C TYR A 647 -8.65 0.75 23.86
N GLN A 648 -9.54 0.71 24.85
CA GLN A 648 -10.99 0.85 24.60
C GLN A 648 -11.37 2.21 24.03
N GLN A 649 -10.81 3.31 24.56
CA GLN A 649 -11.06 4.66 24.02
C GLN A 649 -10.67 4.76 22.54
N VAL A 650 -9.56 4.13 22.19
CA VAL A 650 -9.04 4.10 20.83
C VAL A 650 -9.94 3.23 19.92
N VAL A 651 -10.40 2.07 20.41
CA VAL A 651 -11.40 1.24 19.69
C VAL A 651 -12.69 2.04 19.44
N ASP A 652 -13.20 2.74 20.44
CA ASP A 652 -14.42 3.54 20.34
C ASP A 652 -14.23 4.73 19.38
N TRP A 653 -13.07 5.39 19.42
CA TRP A 653 -12.73 6.42 18.45
C TRP A 653 -12.69 5.88 17.02
N THR A 654 -12.13 4.69 16.81
CA THR A 654 -12.10 4.07 15.49
C THR A 654 -13.52 3.80 14.95
N ARG A 655 -14.50 3.52 15.82
CA ARG A 655 -15.91 3.34 15.42
C ARG A 655 -16.57 4.63 14.93
N THR A 656 -16.05 5.82 15.29
CA THR A 656 -16.60 7.11 14.83
C THR A 656 -16.04 7.56 13.48
N MET A 657 -15.16 6.77 12.86
CA MET A 657 -14.60 7.02 11.54
C MET A 657 -15.70 7.16 10.47
N ARG A 658 -15.59 8.22 9.67
CA ARG A 658 -16.43 8.41 8.50
C ARG A 658 -15.70 7.89 7.28
N ARG A 659 -16.44 7.28 6.36
CA ARG A 659 -15.87 6.62 5.18
C ARG A 659 -16.66 6.92 3.91
N SER A 660 -15.94 7.02 2.81
CA SER A 660 -16.49 7.02 1.44
C SER A 660 -15.77 5.92 0.67
N ASN A 661 -16.54 4.95 0.16
CA ASN A 661 -16.03 3.82 -0.60
C ASN A 661 -16.32 4.01 -2.08
N ASN A 662 -15.34 3.74 -2.93
CA ASN A 662 -15.51 3.61 -4.37
C ASN A 662 -14.97 2.24 -4.79
N GLU A 663 -15.81 1.41 -5.39
CA GLU A 663 -15.45 0.07 -5.86
C GLU A 663 -15.51 0.03 -7.37
N SER A 664 -14.52 -0.59 -8.01
CA SER A 664 -14.56 -0.87 -9.43
C SER A 664 -14.13 -2.29 -9.73
N PHE A 665 -14.76 -2.85 -10.75
CA PHE A 665 -14.20 -3.99 -11.46
C PHE A 665 -12.91 -3.55 -12.15
N LEU A 666 -11.79 -4.15 -11.77
CA LEU A 666 -10.47 -3.86 -12.33
C LEU A 666 -9.55 -5.05 -12.09
N GLN A 667 -9.28 -5.80 -13.15
CA GLN A 667 -8.26 -6.85 -13.16
C GLN A 667 -6.89 -6.22 -13.45
N ARG A 668 -5.83 -6.88 -12.98
CA ARG A 668 -4.48 -6.52 -13.42
C ARG A 668 -4.37 -6.84 -14.91
N GLY A 669 -3.74 -5.97 -15.67
CA GLY A 669 -3.41 -6.27 -17.06
C GLY A 669 -2.43 -7.44 -17.13
N THR A 670 -2.77 -8.48 -17.87
CA THR A 670 -1.85 -9.58 -18.21
C THR A 670 -1.22 -9.23 -19.55
N ASN A 671 0.08 -8.91 -19.56
CA ASN A 671 0.87 -8.79 -20.79
C ASN A 671 1.30 -10.16 -21.30
#